data_AF-A0A9P3UQ70-F1
#
_entry.id   AF-A0A9P3UQ70-F1
#
_cell.length_a   1.000
_cell.length_b   1.000
_cell.length_c   1.000
_cell.angle_alpha   90.00
_cell.angle_beta   90.00
_cell.angle_gamma   90.00
#
_symmetry.space_group_name_H-M   'P 1'
#
loop_
_entity.id
_entity.type
_entity.pdbx_description
1 polymer ?
#
loop_
_entity_poly.entity_id
_entity_poly.type
_entity_poly.pdbx_seq_one_letter_code
_entity_poly.pdbx_strand_id
1 'polypeptide(L)'
;MSDHKAIAILEPGKVDEITVSTGEPGEGQVLIKVEYSSLIPFDTYMSDLGYHTESYPAILGFNASGTVERLGPGVEDLAVGDRVTAFTYLTVRSKGMQEYTTQPREVIAKIPDTLSLEQAATIPDNLVTAFYTLFNQIGLPVPPSFPATAPPPNASAPILIYGAGSTSGQYCVQLLHAAGYKKIIAAASEKNHEMLRALGASDTVDYHSPNITGDIARAAEGDGLVALAVDCICAETTMTVLAAILQPAGTVALLLPTKKSHTLTVSHASEFSLELPKDNRPFAKTVTVVGVRTFKYLEDPFLKANLMPKIVPGLLERGIIKPNRVRLMDKGDFYERVLQGLDLLRNNKVSGEKVVVKVRGAAGSSSRLKPARPTTAASNVISRTLQTQTRMPAAPSPSPMHAPSRVDHPKATGNAPSRKPHFDKILIANRGEIACRVIRTAKKLGIRTVAVYSEVDKDALHVKLADEAYCIGPAPSAESYLRKDKIIEVCHRSGAQAVHPGYGFLSENATFAEKLAQEGIVFIGPPASAIVSMGSKSESKNIMSAAGVPCIPGYHGEDQDPGFLYKQAQEIGFPVMIKAIHGGGGKGMRIVTDPSESAFREALESAQRESLKAFGNDTVLIEKYIKRPRHIEVQVFADTLGNVVSLWERDCSVQRRNQKIIEEAPAPGLSQELRVDLSSKAIAAAKAVSYVGAGTVEFIFDNDTSQFYFMEMNTRLQVEHPVTEMVTGLDLVDWQLQVAAGNPLPLAQSSIPLVGHAFEARIYAENPRNNFLPDSGTLRYLSTPEPTHIFAPEFALITSKPTTSSSSQSDLIPAPKSHASTVINPSLRIEQGFTQGAQIGVFYDPMIAKVVVHGRDRTEALRMLRKALDEYHVVGVSTNVEFLRTLAGNSSFIDADLETGFIPKHFNELFPPIEEPTPELLAQAALFVALREHPTPSTAGSASPWTSLSSRRFGGDRYECTIPLQTDTASKETVTVHIASTTSGHFDVTVKTPASTTTFPSVPAHLPTPTTLTTTINAALLNTTIVSQPPPPNVPASSNPNTMERLHMFANGHKTTLVVPSPNWLLSLGGDVLSAARGALKAPMPSLVVEVRVKLGERVEEGHAVVVLESMKTETVLRANVAGVVKAIGCKNGEMVEEGRELVDIEPDGES
;
A
#
# COMPACT_ATOMS: atom_id res chain seq x y z
N MET A 1 22.19 -23.23 31.07
CA MET A 1 21.22 -22.23 30.56
C MET A 1 21.43 -20.96 31.34
N SER A 2 21.97 -19.95 30.68
CA SER A 2 22.34 -18.69 31.29
C SER A 2 22.20 -17.59 30.25
N ASP A 3 21.66 -16.48 30.70
CA ASP A 3 21.73 -15.21 30.00
C ASP A 3 23.19 -14.84 29.75
N HIS A 4 23.51 -14.44 28.52
CA HIS A 4 24.85 -14.02 28.14
C HIS A 4 24.78 -12.78 27.26
N LYS A 5 25.90 -12.06 27.24
CA LYS A 5 26.02 -10.82 26.46
C LYS A 5 26.05 -11.12 24.97
N ALA A 6 25.36 -10.28 24.22
CA ALA A 6 25.45 -10.20 22.78
C ALA A 6 25.50 -8.75 22.33
N ILE A 7 26.10 -8.49 21.17
CA ILE A 7 26.10 -7.17 20.55
C ILE A 7 25.27 -7.23 19.27
N ALA A 8 24.28 -6.36 19.13
CA ALA A 8 23.36 -6.35 18.00
C ALA A 8 23.14 -4.92 17.47
N ILE A 9 22.67 -4.82 16.23
CA ILE A 9 22.21 -3.56 15.64
C ILE A 9 20.70 -3.50 15.83
N LEU A 10 20.22 -2.58 16.68
CA LEU A 10 18.80 -2.44 17.00
C LEU A 10 18.08 -1.42 16.10
N GLU A 11 18.81 -0.42 15.62
CA GLU A 11 18.34 0.68 14.76
C GLU A 11 19.43 1.04 13.72
N PRO A 12 19.10 1.72 12.61
CA PRO A 12 20.09 2.04 11.58
C PRO A 12 21.24 2.87 12.16
N GLY A 13 22.48 2.44 11.96
CA GLY A 13 23.68 3.11 12.47
C GLY A 13 23.98 2.94 13.97
N LYS A 14 23.09 2.30 14.75
CA LYS A 14 23.23 2.13 16.21
C LYS A 14 23.47 0.67 16.61
N VAL A 15 24.58 0.44 17.30
CA VAL A 15 24.97 -0.86 17.87
C VAL A 15 24.76 -0.79 19.37
N ASP A 16 24.10 -1.79 19.97
CA ASP A 16 23.83 -1.86 21.41
C ASP A 16 24.25 -3.23 21.98
N GLU A 17 24.63 -3.26 23.26
CA GLU A 17 24.80 -4.50 24.04
C GLU A 17 23.43 -4.98 24.53
N ILE A 18 23.11 -6.24 24.27
CA ILE A 18 21.88 -6.91 24.69
C ILE A 18 22.19 -8.18 25.47
N THR A 19 21.19 -8.69 26.18
CA THR A 19 21.26 -9.98 26.86
C THR A 19 20.39 -10.99 26.14
N VAL A 20 20.94 -12.16 25.85
CA VAL A 20 20.23 -13.25 25.15
C VAL A 20 20.34 -14.57 25.93
N SER A 21 19.27 -15.35 25.90
CA SER A 21 19.22 -16.69 26.50
C SER A 21 19.30 -17.74 25.40
N THR A 22 20.22 -18.70 25.51
CA THR A 22 20.34 -19.84 24.58
C THR A 22 19.83 -21.12 25.25
N GLY A 23 18.86 -21.79 24.62
CA GLY A 23 18.26 -23.05 25.06
C GLY A 23 19.09 -24.29 24.69
N GLU A 24 18.61 -25.48 25.05
CA GLU A 24 19.21 -26.74 24.59
C GLU A 24 19.01 -26.94 23.08
N PRO A 25 19.96 -27.59 22.37
CA PRO A 25 19.78 -27.93 20.97
C PRO A 25 18.69 -28.98 20.76
N GLY A 26 17.74 -28.70 19.85
CA GLY A 26 16.73 -29.65 19.39
C GLY A 26 17.24 -30.65 18.34
N GLU A 27 16.34 -31.41 17.71
CA GLU A 27 16.69 -32.36 16.66
C GLU A 27 17.44 -31.67 15.49
N GLY A 28 18.57 -32.25 15.07
CA GLY A 28 19.44 -31.72 14.01
C GLY A 28 20.20 -30.44 14.36
N GLN A 29 20.16 -29.98 15.62
CA GLN A 29 20.82 -28.75 16.06
C GLN A 29 22.08 -29.00 16.89
N VAL A 30 22.96 -28.01 16.92
CA VAL A 30 24.23 -28.03 17.66
C VAL A 30 24.37 -26.72 18.42
N LEU A 31 24.70 -26.82 19.71
CA LEU A 31 25.07 -25.68 20.53
C LEU A 31 26.57 -25.42 20.38
N ILE A 32 26.93 -24.24 19.90
CA ILE A 32 28.31 -23.80 19.70
C ILE A 32 28.65 -22.74 20.75
N LYS A 33 29.78 -22.92 21.42
CA LYS A 33 30.43 -21.88 22.21
C LYS A 33 31.34 -21.06 21.29
N VAL A 34 30.95 -19.83 21.01
CA VAL A 34 31.62 -18.93 20.07
C VAL A 34 32.77 -18.21 20.77
N GLU A 35 33.95 -18.27 20.15
CA GLU A 35 35.15 -17.58 20.65
C GLU A 35 35.51 -16.36 19.81
N TYR A 36 35.29 -16.45 18.49
CA TYR A 36 35.62 -15.41 17.53
C TYR A 36 34.51 -15.26 16.50
N SER A 37 34.20 -14.01 16.15
CA SER A 37 33.22 -13.68 15.11
C SER A 37 33.74 -12.56 14.21
N SER A 38 33.48 -12.64 12.91
CA SER A 38 33.96 -11.66 11.93
C SER A 38 32.98 -10.51 11.75
N LEU A 39 33.46 -9.27 11.68
CA LEU A 39 32.66 -8.12 11.26
C LEU A 39 32.47 -8.12 9.74
N ILE A 40 31.27 -7.74 9.31
CA ILE A 40 30.93 -7.57 7.90
C ILE A 40 30.50 -6.10 7.70
N PRO A 41 31.13 -5.37 6.77
CA PRO A 41 30.87 -3.93 6.59
C PRO A 41 29.50 -3.61 5.96
N PHE A 42 28.80 -4.60 5.42
CA PHE A 42 27.68 -4.43 4.48
C PHE A 42 26.51 -3.60 5.06
N ASP A 43 26.11 -3.82 6.31
CA ASP A 43 24.89 -3.20 6.84
C ASP A 43 25.08 -1.76 7.33
N THR A 44 26.27 -1.39 7.82
CA THR A 44 26.58 -0.01 8.21
C THR A 44 26.74 0.92 7.01
N TYR A 45 27.42 0.47 5.95
CA TYR A 45 27.59 1.28 4.74
C TYR A 45 26.28 1.45 3.94
N MET A 46 25.43 0.41 3.90
CA MET A 46 24.09 0.51 3.30
C MET A 46 23.21 1.50 4.07
N SER A 47 23.23 1.44 5.40
CA SER A 47 22.52 2.39 6.27
C SER A 47 23.00 3.83 6.11
N ASP A 48 24.31 4.06 6.03
CA ASP A 48 24.92 5.40 5.90
C ASP A 48 24.69 6.01 4.49
N LEU A 49 24.37 5.18 3.48
CA LEU A 49 24.05 5.59 2.11
C LEU A 49 22.54 5.68 1.82
N GLY A 50 21.68 5.54 2.84
CA GLY A 50 20.22 5.63 2.71
C GLY A 50 19.56 4.37 2.11
N TYR A 51 20.28 3.25 2.01
CA TYR A 51 19.70 1.96 1.65
C TYR A 51 19.16 1.28 2.91
N HIS A 52 17.83 1.23 3.03
CA HIS A 52 17.14 0.63 4.16
C HIS A 52 16.72 -0.81 3.86
N THR A 53 17.07 -1.73 4.74
CA THR A 53 16.49 -3.08 4.75
C THR A 53 15.13 -3.02 5.43
N GLU A 54 14.09 -3.22 4.61
CA GLU A 54 12.65 -3.20 4.92
C GLU A 54 12.20 -4.07 6.11
N SER A 55 13.02 -5.03 6.52
CA SER A 55 12.83 -5.86 7.72
C SER A 55 14.20 -6.35 8.20
N TYR A 56 14.56 -6.04 9.46
CA TYR A 56 15.84 -6.46 10.09
C TYR A 56 16.05 -7.99 10.00
N PRO A 57 17.28 -8.50 9.88
CA PRO A 57 18.47 -7.98 10.58
C PRO A 57 19.43 -7.15 9.73
N ALA A 58 19.87 -6.02 10.27
CA ALA A 58 21.28 -5.66 10.18
C ALA A 58 22.06 -6.72 10.97
N ILE A 59 22.96 -7.43 10.31
CA ILE A 59 23.67 -8.59 10.84
C ILE A 59 25.08 -8.16 11.28
N LEU A 60 25.26 -8.04 12.59
CA LEU A 60 26.60 -7.96 13.17
C LEU A 60 27.10 -9.38 13.49
N GLY A 61 28.27 -9.77 12.97
CA GLY A 61 28.91 -11.02 13.39
C GLY A 61 28.44 -12.30 12.71
N PHE A 62 28.03 -12.20 11.44
CA PHE A 62 27.46 -13.27 10.61
C PHE A 62 28.25 -14.59 10.57
N ASN A 63 29.58 -14.52 10.63
CA ASN A 63 30.44 -15.71 10.69
C ASN A 63 31.03 -15.83 12.09
N ALA A 64 31.06 -17.05 12.61
CA ALA A 64 31.76 -17.31 13.85
C ALA A 64 32.48 -18.66 13.86
N SER A 65 33.38 -18.79 14.83
CA SER A 65 34.09 -20.03 15.10
C SER A 65 34.20 -20.26 16.60
N GLY A 66 34.31 -21.52 16.96
CA GLY A 66 34.38 -21.93 18.35
C GLY A 66 34.40 -23.44 18.49
N THR A 67 33.81 -23.91 19.60
CA THR A 67 33.78 -25.33 19.95
C THR A 67 32.34 -25.82 20.12
N VAL A 68 32.10 -27.07 19.77
CA VAL A 68 30.81 -27.73 20.01
C VAL A 68 30.65 -27.94 21.51
N GLU A 69 29.64 -27.31 22.10
CA GLU A 69 29.33 -27.46 23.52
C GLU A 69 28.37 -28.63 23.75
N ARG A 70 27.34 -28.77 22.90
CA ARG A 70 26.33 -29.85 22.98
C ARG A 70 25.75 -30.19 21.62
N LEU A 71 25.27 -31.43 21.48
CA LEU A 71 24.62 -31.95 20.28
C LEU A 71 23.16 -32.27 20.59
N GLY A 72 22.27 -31.87 19.68
CA GLY A 72 20.88 -32.32 19.69
C GLY A 72 20.73 -33.70 19.05
N PRO A 73 19.55 -34.35 19.20
CA PRO A 73 19.27 -35.64 18.57
C PRO A 73 19.45 -35.60 17.04
N GLY A 74 19.97 -36.68 16.44
CA GLY A 74 20.13 -36.79 14.97
C GLY A 74 21.41 -36.18 14.37
N VAL A 75 22.30 -35.63 15.21
CA VAL A 75 23.64 -35.19 14.77
C VAL A 75 24.67 -36.27 15.12
N GLU A 76 25.21 -36.95 14.12
CA GLU A 76 26.10 -38.12 14.31
C GLU A 76 27.56 -37.87 13.91
N ASP A 77 27.84 -36.80 13.15
CA ASP A 77 29.13 -36.56 12.50
C ASP A 77 30.00 -35.48 13.20
N LEU A 78 29.52 -34.96 14.32
CA LEU A 78 30.24 -34.05 15.22
C LEU A 78 30.29 -34.63 16.64
N ALA A 79 31.30 -34.23 17.40
CA ALA A 79 31.46 -34.56 18.82
C ALA A 79 31.55 -33.29 19.67
N VAL A 80 31.15 -33.38 20.94
CA VAL A 80 31.39 -32.30 21.92
C VAL A 80 32.89 -32.05 22.02
N GLY A 81 33.28 -30.77 21.95
CA GLY A 81 34.67 -30.32 21.90
C GLY A 81 35.24 -30.16 20.49
N ASP A 82 34.54 -30.61 19.44
CA ASP A 82 34.98 -30.40 18.07
C ASP A 82 35.09 -28.90 17.76
N ARG A 83 36.15 -28.53 17.04
CA ARG A 83 36.37 -27.17 16.57
C ARG A 83 35.58 -26.95 15.29
N VAL A 84 34.81 -25.88 15.25
CA VAL A 84 33.89 -25.60 14.14
C VAL A 84 33.92 -24.14 13.72
N THR A 85 33.58 -23.91 12.45
CA THR A 85 33.17 -22.61 11.92
C THR A 85 31.73 -22.72 11.42
N ALA A 86 30.95 -21.67 11.61
CA ALA A 86 29.53 -21.69 11.32
C ALA A 86 29.00 -20.31 10.92
N PHE A 87 27.86 -20.34 10.23
CA PHE A 87 26.98 -19.18 10.17
C PHE A 87 26.27 -19.03 11.50
N THR A 88 26.22 -17.81 12.04
CA THR A 88 25.66 -17.57 13.38
C THR A 88 24.48 -16.62 13.34
N TYR A 89 23.36 -17.04 12.74
CA TYR A 89 22.03 -16.42 12.86
C TYR A 89 21.03 -17.16 11.93
N LEU A 90 19.82 -17.45 12.40
CA LEU A 90 18.69 -17.90 11.55
C LEU A 90 17.31 -17.46 12.08
N THR A 91 17.24 -16.68 13.17
CA THR A 91 15.97 -16.18 13.74
C THR A 91 16.13 -14.79 14.35
N VAL A 92 15.02 -14.13 14.71
CA VAL A 92 15.02 -12.77 15.29
C VAL A 92 15.76 -12.66 16.63
N ARG A 93 15.87 -13.75 17.41
CA ARG A 93 16.48 -13.76 18.75
C ARG A 93 18.00 -13.99 18.77
N SER A 94 18.61 -14.27 17.62
CA SER A 94 20.03 -14.61 17.48
C SER A 94 20.78 -13.63 16.55
N LYS A 95 20.37 -12.36 16.52
CA LYS A 95 20.78 -11.34 15.52
C LYS A 95 21.97 -10.47 15.98
N GLY A 96 23.01 -11.10 16.54
CA GLY A 96 24.18 -10.38 17.02
C GLY A 96 25.38 -11.28 17.31
N MET A 97 26.52 -10.66 17.61
CA MET A 97 27.72 -11.35 18.09
C MET A 97 27.44 -11.85 19.51
N GLN A 98 27.41 -13.16 19.74
CA GLN A 98 27.02 -13.76 21.03
C GLN A 98 27.95 -14.90 21.44
N GLU A 99 28.08 -15.17 22.76
CA GLU A 99 28.97 -16.21 23.30
C GLU A 99 28.47 -17.64 23.04
N TYR A 100 27.16 -17.88 23.06
CA TYR A 100 26.58 -19.22 22.83
C TYR A 100 25.47 -19.16 21.82
N THR A 101 25.53 -19.99 20.78
CA THR A 101 24.52 -20.02 19.73
C THR A 101 24.13 -21.44 19.34
N THR A 102 22.83 -21.67 19.15
CA THR A 102 22.32 -22.95 18.65
C THR A 102 22.07 -22.83 17.16
N GLN A 103 22.69 -23.70 16.37
CA GLN A 103 22.61 -23.66 14.90
C GLN A 103 22.23 -25.04 14.34
N PRO A 104 21.47 -25.09 13.22
CA PRO A 104 21.25 -26.33 12.48
C PRO A 104 22.58 -26.91 12.00
N ARG A 105 22.67 -28.24 11.92
CA ARG A 105 23.87 -28.93 11.48
C ARG A 105 24.33 -28.48 10.09
N GLU A 106 23.42 -28.14 9.18
CA GLU A 106 23.70 -27.84 7.78
C GLU A 106 24.47 -26.55 7.55
N VAL A 107 24.59 -25.69 8.57
CA VAL A 107 25.33 -24.42 8.49
C VAL A 107 26.68 -24.44 9.22
N ILE A 108 27.13 -25.63 9.64
CA ILE A 108 28.33 -25.84 10.46
C ILE A 108 29.36 -26.65 9.67
N ALA A 109 30.62 -26.22 9.71
CA ALA A 109 31.75 -26.96 9.16
C ALA A 109 32.76 -27.27 10.27
N LYS A 110 33.19 -28.54 10.37
CA LYS A 110 34.31 -28.93 11.21
C LYS A 110 35.61 -28.37 10.61
N ILE A 111 36.50 -27.89 11.48
CA ILE A 111 37.80 -27.34 11.06
C ILE A 111 38.95 -28.23 11.55
N PRO A 112 40.05 -28.33 10.79
CA PRO A 112 41.21 -29.11 11.21
C PRO A 112 41.99 -28.38 12.32
N ASP A 113 42.76 -29.14 13.11
CA ASP A 113 43.54 -28.58 14.21
C ASP A 113 44.61 -27.57 13.78
N THR A 114 45.06 -27.69 12.53
CA THR A 114 46.04 -26.80 11.88
C THR A 114 45.54 -25.38 11.66
N LEU A 115 44.23 -25.15 11.71
CA LEU A 115 43.60 -23.86 11.46
C LEU A 115 43.29 -23.15 12.78
N SER A 116 43.62 -21.86 12.94
CA SER A 116 43.21 -21.13 14.15
C SER A 116 41.72 -20.77 14.10
N LEU A 117 41.08 -20.59 15.27
CA LEU A 117 39.67 -20.17 15.33
C LEU A 117 39.49 -18.76 14.73
N GLU A 118 40.41 -17.84 15.01
CA GLU A 118 40.45 -16.49 14.44
C GLU A 118 40.35 -16.51 12.91
N GLN A 119 41.15 -17.37 12.27
CA GLN A 119 41.13 -17.55 10.82
C GLN A 119 39.86 -18.25 10.34
N ALA A 120 39.40 -19.25 11.09
CA ALA A 120 38.19 -20.01 10.78
C ALA A 120 36.93 -19.15 10.74
N ALA A 121 36.85 -18.12 11.59
CA ALA A 121 35.74 -17.16 11.59
C ALA A 121 35.61 -16.37 10.27
N THR A 122 36.59 -16.40 9.37
CA THR A 122 36.57 -15.65 8.11
C THR A 122 36.02 -16.43 6.91
N ILE A 123 35.61 -17.69 7.13
CA ILE A 123 35.38 -18.67 6.06
C ILE A 123 33.92 -18.72 5.56
N PRO A 124 32.91 -18.94 6.41
CA PRO A 124 31.60 -19.45 5.96
C PRO A 124 30.94 -18.64 4.85
N ASP A 125 30.68 -17.35 5.07
CA ASP A 125 29.99 -16.46 4.14
C ASP A 125 30.65 -16.34 2.77
N ASN A 126 31.90 -15.89 2.75
CA ASN A 126 32.57 -15.52 1.51
C ASN A 126 32.95 -16.76 0.69
N LEU A 127 33.30 -17.88 1.35
CA LEU A 127 33.63 -19.13 0.66
C LEU A 127 32.37 -19.78 0.06
N VAL A 128 31.29 -19.87 0.82
CA VAL A 128 30.03 -20.46 0.33
C VAL A 128 29.44 -19.63 -0.80
N THR A 129 29.49 -18.29 -0.70
CA THR A 129 29.08 -17.38 -1.78
C THR A 129 29.88 -17.64 -3.05
N ALA A 130 31.21 -17.69 -2.95
CA ALA A 130 32.08 -17.97 -4.08
C ALA A 130 31.79 -19.36 -4.70
N PHE A 131 31.67 -20.39 -3.87
CA PHE A 131 31.42 -21.76 -4.33
C PHE A 131 30.08 -21.89 -5.06
N TYR A 132 29.00 -21.42 -4.44
CA TYR A 132 27.66 -21.49 -5.01
C TYR A 132 27.56 -20.68 -6.32
N THR A 133 28.22 -19.51 -6.37
CA THR A 133 28.27 -18.69 -7.58
C THR A 133 28.94 -19.42 -8.74
N LEU A 134 30.15 -19.93 -8.51
CA LEU A 134 30.96 -20.55 -9.56
C LEU A 134 30.32 -21.83 -10.11
N PHE A 135 29.95 -22.74 -9.23
CA PHE A 135 29.64 -24.12 -9.63
C PHE A 135 28.15 -24.39 -9.85
N ASN A 136 27.26 -23.64 -9.20
CA ASN A 136 25.82 -23.83 -9.34
C ASN A 136 25.19 -22.75 -10.23
N GLN A 137 25.49 -21.47 -9.99
CA GLN A 137 24.81 -20.37 -10.68
C GLN A 137 25.35 -20.06 -12.08
N ILE A 138 26.68 -19.98 -12.23
CA ILE A 138 27.33 -19.85 -13.55
C ILE A 138 27.36 -21.21 -14.28
N GLY A 139 27.26 -22.31 -13.53
CA GLY A 139 27.26 -23.67 -14.07
C GLY A 139 28.66 -24.16 -14.48
N LEU A 140 29.73 -23.65 -13.84
CA LEU A 140 31.05 -24.25 -14.04
C LEU A 140 31.02 -25.72 -13.56
N PRO A 141 31.66 -26.64 -14.29
CA PRO A 141 31.67 -28.05 -13.90
C PRO A 141 32.36 -28.21 -12.54
N VAL A 142 31.68 -28.85 -11.59
CA VAL A 142 32.29 -29.27 -10.33
C VAL A 142 33.23 -30.44 -10.64
N PRO A 143 34.54 -30.34 -10.34
CA PRO A 143 35.44 -31.45 -10.57
C PRO A 143 35.11 -32.61 -9.62
N PRO A 144 35.30 -33.88 -10.04
CA PRO A 144 35.03 -35.05 -9.20
C PRO A 144 35.90 -35.08 -7.93
N SER A 145 37.02 -34.36 -7.93
CA SER A 145 37.86 -34.11 -6.76
C SER A 145 38.51 -32.74 -6.86
N PHE A 146 38.76 -32.11 -5.71
CA PHE A 146 39.66 -30.96 -5.60
C PHE A 146 41.01 -31.42 -5.01
N PRO A 147 42.16 -31.03 -5.60
CA PRO A 147 42.30 -30.33 -6.88
C PRO A 147 41.89 -31.22 -8.07
N ALA A 148 41.45 -30.59 -9.17
CA ALA A 148 41.06 -31.29 -10.38
C ALA A 148 42.23 -32.07 -10.99
N THR A 149 41.98 -33.33 -11.37
CA THR A 149 42.99 -34.20 -11.98
C THR A 149 43.17 -33.99 -13.48
N ALA A 150 42.26 -33.24 -14.11
CA ALA A 150 42.29 -32.89 -15.53
C ALA A 150 41.78 -31.46 -15.73
N PRO A 151 42.25 -30.74 -16.77
CA PRO A 151 41.77 -29.39 -17.08
C PRO A 151 40.27 -29.40 -17.44
N PRO A 152 39.52 -28.34 -17.11
CA PRO A 152 38.10 -28.25 -17.42
C PRO A 152 37.86 -28.24 -18.94
N PRO A 153 36.75 -28.86 -19.43
CA PRO A 153 36.43 -28.87 -20.86
C PRO A 153 36.20 -27.44 -21.39
N ASN A 154 36.75 -27.13 -22.57
CA ASN A 154 36.73 -25.83 -23.27
C ASN A 154 35.48 -24.97 -22.98
N ALA A 155 35.58 -24.01 -22.06
CA ALA A 155 34.53 -23.00 -21.87
C ALA A 155 34.63 -21.97 -23.00
N SER A 156 33.77 -22.06 -24.00
CA SER A 156 33.91 -21.35 -25.28
C SER A 156 33.75 -19.81 -25.23
N ALA A 157 33.58 -19.19 -24.06
CA ALA A 157 33.41 -17.74 -23.89
C ALA A 157 34.06 -17.22 -22.59
N PRO A 158 34.61 -15.99 -22.57
CA PRO A 158 35.19 -15.39 -21.37
C PRO A 158 34.12 -15.18 -20.28
N ILE A 159 34.52 -15.38 -19.02
CA ILE A 159 33.65 -15.24 -17.85
C ILE A 159 34.25 -14.18 -16.93
N LEU A 160 33.46 -13.16 -16.61
CA LEU A 160 33.79 -12.14 -15.63
C LEU A 160 33.08 -12.44 -14.32
N ILE A 161 33.82 -12.35 -13.23
CA ILE A 161 33.32 -12.41 -11.87
C ILE A 161 33.46 -11.00 -11.29
N TYR A 162 32.34 -10.31 -11.14
CA TYR A 162 32.22 -8.94 -10.65
C TYR A 162 31.54 -8.91 -9.27
N GLY A 163 31.79 -7.89 -8.46
CA GLY A 163 31.10 -7.75 -7.17
C GLY A 163 31.65 -8.61 -6.03
N ALA A 164 32.82 -9.24 -6.20
CA ALA A 164 33.33 -10.21 -5.21
C ALA A 164 33.91 -9.53 -3.94
N GLY A 165 34.25 -8.25 -3.99
CA GLY A 165 35.00 -7.60 -2.91
C GLY A 165 36.31 -8.33 -2.59
N SER A 166 37.08 -7.78 -1.67
CA SER A 166 38.45 -8.26 -1.47
C SER A 166 38.52 -9.64 -0.81
N THR A 167 37.49 -10.02 -0.05
CA THR A 167 37.43 -11.28 0.72
C THR A 167 36.85 -12.44 -0.10
N SER A 168 35.72 -12.26 -0.80
CA SER A 168 35.16 -13.36 -1.60
C SER A 168 35.91 -13.56 -2.93
N GLY A 169 36.52 -12.50 -3.48
CA GLY A 169 37.40 -12.60 -4.65
C GLY A 169 38.61 -13.52 -4.43
N GLN A 170 39.19 -13.51 -3.22
CA GLN A 170 40.28 -14.43 -2.84
C GLN A 170 39.84 -15.90 -2.86
N TYR A 171 38.62 -16.20 -2.42
CA TYR A 171 38.08 -17.56 -2.47
C TYR A 171 37.72 -17.99 -3.90
N CYS A 172 37.24 -17.07 -4.74
CA CYS A 172 37.04 -17.34 -6.18
C CYS A 172 38.34 -17.78 -6.86
N VAL A 173 39.44 -17.06 -6.63
CA VAL A 173 40.77 -17.41 -7.19
C VAL A 173 41.19 -18.83 -6.77
N GLN A 174 41.08 -19.15 -5.48
CA GLN A 174 41.48 -20.46 -4.95
C GLN A 174 40.62 -21.60 -5.49
N LEU A 175 39.29 -21.42 -5.56
CA LEU A 175 38.36 -22.42 -6.07
C LEU A 175 38.55 -22.67 -7.57
N LEU A 176 38.77 -21.62 -8.35
CA LEU A 176 39.05 -21.73 -9.79
C LEU A 176 40.40 -22.42 -10.03
N HIS A 177 41.43 -22.04 -9.30
CA HIS A 177 42.74 -22.69 -9.39
C HIS A 177 42.64 -24.19 -9.04
N ALA A 178 41.95 -24.51 -7.95
CA ALA A 178 41.72 -25.89 -7.54
C ALA A 178 40.81 -26.66 -8.52
N ALA A 179 39.93 -26.00 -9.26
CA ALA A 179 39.13 -26.59 -10.33
C ALA A 179 39.90 -26.79 -11.65
N GLY A 180 41.19 -26.42 -11.70
CA GLY A 180 42.07 -26.68 -12.85
C GLY A 180 42.14 -25.53 -13.87
N TYR A 181 41.58 -24.36 -13.56
CA TYR A 181 41.71 -23.17 -14.41
C TYR A 181 43.11 -22.57 -14.26
N LYS A 182 43.82 -22.40 -15.39
CA LYS A 182 45.22 -21.94 -15.41
C LYS A 182 45.41 -20.44 -15.67
N LYS A 183 44.45 -19.78 -16.32
CA LYS A 183 44.49 -18.35 -16.66
C LYS A 183 43.41 -17.60 -15.85
N ILE A 184 43.81 -17.07 -14.69
CA ILE A 184 42.95 -16.35 -13.74
C ILE A 184 43.53 -14.96 -13.55
N ILE A 185 42.85 -13.94 -14.05
CA ILE A 185 43.28 -12.53 -13.94
C ILE A 185 42.51 -11.89 -12.78
N ALA A 186 43.20 -11.36 -11.77
CA ALA A 186 42.55 -10.71 -10.64
C ALA A 186 42.83 -9.19 -10.62
N ALA A 187 41.76 -8.37 -10.66
CA ALA A 187 41.85 -6.93 -10.48
C ALA A 187 41.80 -6.59 -8.98
N ALA A 188 42.85 -5.93 -8.48
CA ALA A 188 42.97 -5.57 -7.07
C ALA A 188 43.94 -4.39 -6.89
N SER A 189 43.92 -3.73 -5.73
CA SER A 189 44.98 -2.75 -5.39
C SER A 189 46.35 -3.42 -5.43
N GLU A 190 47.35 -2.72 -5.95
CA GLU A 190 48.74 -3.21 -6.13
C GLU A 190 49.28 -4.01 -4.93
N LYS A 191 49.07 -3.51 -3.70
CA LYS A 191 49.51 -4.16 -2.46
C LYS A 191 48.99 -5.59 -2.22
N ASN A 192 47.95 -6.02 -2.93
CA ASN A 192 47.34 -7.35 -2.80
C ASN A 192 47.78 -8.33 -3.92
N HIS A 193 48.54 -7.86 -4.92
CA HIS A 193 48.91 -8.64 -6.11
C HIS A 193 49.69 -9.91 -5.78
N GLU A 194 50.74 -9.79 -4.97
CA GLU A 194 51.58 -10.94 -4.58
C GLU A 194 50.75 -12.02 -3.87
N MET A 195 49.87 -11.60 -2.96
CA MET A 195 48.97 -12.51 -2.25
C MET A 195 48.04 -13.25 -3.22
N LEU A 196 47.39 -12.55 -4.15
CA LEU A 196 46.47 -13.17 -5.11
C LEU A 196 47.19 -14.15 -6.05
N ARG A 197 48.42 -13.83 -6.48
CA ARG A 197 49.26 -14.77 -7.25
C ARG A 197 49.59 -16.02 -6.44
N ALA A 198 49.95 -15.86 -5.16
CA ALA A 198 50.20 -16.99 -4.25
C ALA A 198 48.95 -17.85 -3.95
N LEU A 199 47.75 -17.31 -4.18
CA LEU A 199 46.47 -18.02 -4.06
C LEU A 199 46.01 -18.69 -5.36
N GLY A 200 46.68 -18.44 -6.49
CA GLY A 200 46.41 -19.10 -7.77
C GLY A 200 46.08 -18.16 -8.94
N ALA A 201 46.11 -16.84 -8.77
CA ALA A 201 45.97 -15.91 -9.89
C ALA A 201 47.19 -16.01 -10.82
N SER A 202 46.97 -16.13 -12.12
CA SER A 202 48.05 -16.15 -13.11
C SER A 202 48.57 -14.74 -13.40
N ASP A 203 47.70 -13.74 -13.29
CA ASP A 203 48.06 -12.33 -13.45
C ASP A 203 47.22 -11.45 -12.53
N THR A 204 47.72 -10.25 -12.22
CA THR A 204 47.05 -9.28 -11.36
C THR A 204 47.19 -7.88 -11.93
N VAL A 205 46.09 -7.13 -11.96
CA VAL A 205 46.05 -5.78 -12.52
C VAL A 205 45.67 -4.79 -11.43
N ASP A 206 46.36 -3.64 -11.39
CA ASP A 206 46.02 -2.57 -10.46
C ASP A 206 44.79 -1.81 -10.95
N TYR A 207 43.76 -1.77 -10.11
CA TYR A 207 42.51 -1.12 -10.44
C TYR A 207 42.60 0.41 -10.52
N HIS A 208 43.68 1.00 -9.97
CA HIS A 208 43.99 2.42 -10.11
C HIS A 208 44.72 2.76 -11.42
N SER A 209 45.09 1.77 -12.24
CA SER A 209 45.82 2.02 -13.48
C SER A 209 45.00 2.91 -14.44
N PRO A 210 45.56 4.00 -14.97
CA PRO A 210 44.89 4.82 -15.99
C PRO A 210 44.72 4.09 -17.33
N ASN A 211 45.40 2.96 -17.54
CA ASN A 211 45.28 2.10 -18.73
C ASN A 211 44.86 0.67 -18.37
N ILE A 212 44.01 0.53 -17.35
CA ILE A 212 43.53 -0.77 -16.87
C ILE A 212 42.94 -1.67 -17.98
N THR A 213 42.29 -1.11 -19.00
CA THR A 213 41.78 -1.87 -20.17
C THR A 213 42.91 -2.52 -20.95
N GLY A 214 43.97 -1.76 -21.25
CA GLY A 214 45.15 -2.27 -21.95
C GLY A 214 45.92 -3.27 -21.11
N ASP A 215 45.96 -3.08 -19.78
CA ASP A 215 46.62 -4.01 -18.86
C ASP A 215 45.90 -5.36 -18.79
N ILE A 216 44.58 -5.37 -18.69
CA ILE A 216 43.79 -6.61 -18.69
C ILE A 216 43.81 -7.27 -20.08
N ALA A 217 43.72 -6.49 -21.17
CA ALA A 217 43.82 -7.02 -22.53
C ALA A 217 45.18 -7.67 -22.79
N ARG A 218 46.28 -7.04 -22.36
CA ARG A 218 47.64 -7.62 -22.42
C ARG A 218 47.77 -8.89 -21.60
N ALA A 219 47.22 -8.92 -20.39
CA ALA A 219 47.16 -10.13 -19.56
C ALA A 219 46.30 -11.24 -20.20
N ALA A 220 45.34 -10.86 -21.06
CA ALA A 220 44.46 -11.78 -21.78
C ALA A 220 45.05 -12.31 -23.10
N GLU A 221 46.05 -11.67 -23.72
CA GLU A 221 46.71 -12.14 -24.95
C GLU A 221 47.43 -13.49 -24.72
N GLY A 222 47.24 -14.46 -25.63
CA GLY A 222 47.91 -15.78 -25.63
C GLY A 222 46.98 -17.00 -25.73
N ASP A 223 47.19 -17.78 -26.81
CA ASP A 223 46.81 -19.18 -27.12
C ASP A 223 45.38 -19.70 -26.92
N GLY A 224 44.38 -18.82 -27.01
CA GLY A 224 43.00 -19.19 -27.41
C GLY A 224 42.16 -19.93 -26.35
N LEU A 225 41.15 -19.22 -25.82
CA LEU A 225 40.10 -19.66 -24.87
C LEU A 225 40.66 -20.02 -23.47
N VAL A 226 40.42 -19.32 -22.36
CA VAL A 226 39.23 -18.62 -21.81
C VAL A 226 39.74 -17.58 -20.81
N ALA A 227 39.34 -16.31 -20.89
CA ALA A 227 39.71 -15.31 -19.87
C ALA A 227 38.68 -15.33 -18.72
N LEU A 228 39.09 -15.80 -17.55
CA LEU A 228 38.38 -15.60 -16.28
C LEU A 228 38.97 -14.39 -15.57
N ALA A 229 38.22 -13.28 -15.54
CA ALA A 229 38.60 -12.09 -14.79
C ALA A 229 37.82 -12.02 -13.47
N VAL A 230 38.50 -11.72 -12.37
CA VAL A 230 37.88 -11.55 -11.04
C VAL A 230 38.12 -10.11 -10.56
N ASP A 231 37.04 -9.33 -10.41
CA ASP A 231 37.10 -8.01 -9.78
C ASP A 231 36.96 -8.13 -8.26
N CYS A 232 38.08 -8.00 -7.56
CA CYS A 232 38.16 -8.09 -6.11
C CYS A 232 37.89 -6.75 -5.39
N ILE A 233 37.52 -5.67 -6.08
CA ILE A 233 37.40 -4.32 -5.51
C ILE A 233 36.04 -3.67 -5.74
N CYS A 234 35.35 -4.01 -6.84
CA CYS A 234 34.01 -3.53 -7.16
C CYS A 234 33.95 -2.00 -7.40
N ALA A 235 34.98 -1.44 -8.04
CA ALA A 235 35.00 -0.02 -8.40
C ALA A 235 34.16 0.24 -9.66
N GLU A 236 33.62 1.46 -9.79
CA GLU A 236 32.90 1.86 -11.00
C GLU A 236 33.84 1.89 -12.23
N THR A 237 35.09 2.30 -12.03
CA THR A 237 36.12 2.35 -13.07
C THR A 237 36.50 0.97 -13.61
N THR A 238 36.49 -0.08 -12.78
CA THR A 238 36.76 -1.46 -13.23
C THR A 238 35.59 -2.04 -14.02
N MET A 239 34.36 -1.71 -13.65
CA MET A 239 33.14 -2.23 -14.30
C MET A 239 33.05 -1.85 -15.78
N THR A 240 33.26 -0.57 -16.11
CA THR A 240 33.21 -0.05 -17.48
C THR A 240 34.28 -0.68 -18.38
N VAL A 241 35.46 -0.92 -17.80
CA VAL A 241 36.63 -1.50 -18.47
C VAL A 241 36.43 -2.98 -18.78
N LEU A 242 35.95 -3.75 -17.80
CA LEU A 242 35.72 -5.19 -17.94
C LEU A 242 34.55 -5.49 -18.89
N ALA A 243 33.57 -4.59 -18.98
CA ALA A 243 32.46 -4.71 -19.92
C ALA A 243 32.88 -4.58 -21.40
N ALA A 244 33.90 -3.77 -21.69
CA ALA A 244 34.46 -3.64 -23.04
C ALA A 244 35.15 -4.95 -23.50
N ILE A 245 35.73 -5.71 -22.56
CA ILE A 245 36.46 -6.96 -22.84
C ILE A 245 35.51 -8.12 -23.17
N LEU A 246 34.26 -8.08 -22.69
CA LEU A 246 33.27 -9.15 -22.88
C LEU A 246 32.45 -9.02 -24.18
N GLN A 247 32.74 -8.04 -25.03
CA GLN A 247 32.05 -7.88 -26.31
C GLN A 247 32.75 -8.67 -27.43
N PRO A 248 32.02 -9.41 -28.29
CA PRO A 248 30.56 -9.39 -28.44
C PRO A 248 29.80 -10.47 -27.63
N ALA A 249 30.42 -11.32 -26.81
CA ALA A 249 29.71 -12.32 -25.98
C ALA A 249 30.52 -12.76 -24.75
N GLY A 250 29.85 -12.96 -23.60
CA GLY A 250 30.46 -13.40 -22.34
C GLY A 250 29.46 -13.52 -21.19
N THR A 251 29.91 -13.99 -20.02
CA THR A 251 29.08 -14.11 -18.80
C THR A 251 29.64 -13.23 -17.69
N VAL A 252 28.80 -12.41 -17.05
CA VAL A 252 29.12 -11.65 -15.84
C VAL A 252 28.39 -12.26 -14.66
N ALA A 253 29.13 -12.71 -13.66
CA ALA A 253 28.56 -13.11 -12.38
C ALA A 253 28.75 -12.01 -11.36
N LEU A 254 27.65 -11.58 -10.74
CA LEU A 254 27.61 -10.60 -9.68
C LEU A 254 27.60 -11.34 -8.34
N LEU A 255 28.69 -11.25 -7.58
CA LEU A 255 28.77 -11.72 -6.18
C LEU A 255 28.12 -10.70 -5.22
N LEU A 256 27.09 -10.04 -5.71
CA LEU A 256 26.18 -9.17 -4.97
C LEU A 256 24.76 -9.69 -5.19
N PRO A 257 23.84 -9.50 -4.23
CA PRO A 257 22.45 -9.86 -4.44
C PRO A 257 21.88 -9.04 -5.60
N THR A 258 21.54 -9.71 -6.71
CA THR A 258 20.83 -9.11 -7.84
C THR A 258 19.75 -10.04 -8.38
N LYS A 259 18.74 -9.45 -9.00
CA LYS A 259 17.66 -10.18 -9.68
C LYS A 259 18.15 -10.62 -11.07
N LYS A 260 17.97 -11.89 -11.44
CA LYS A 260 18.08 -12.30 -12.86
C LYS A 260 16.97 -11.57 -13.62
N SER A 261 17.33 -10.68 -14.53
CA SER A 261 16.42 -10.17 -15.54
C SER A 261 16.53 -11.09 -16.76
N HIS A 262 15.46 -11.82 -17.08
CA HIS A 262 14.71 -11.78 -18.35
C HIS A 262 13.54 -12.78 -18.20
N THR A 263 12.33 -12.23 -18.09
CA THR A 263 10.99 -12.87 -18.22
C THR A 263 10.33 -13.53 -16.97
N LEU A 264 9.16 -12.96 -16.60
CA LEU A 264 7.95 -13.45 -15.88
C LEU A 264 8.00 -14.03 -14.43
N THR A 265 7.16 -13.40 -13.58
CA THR A 265 6.36 -13.86 -12.41
C THR A 265 6.76 -15.13 -11.62
N VAL A 266 7.05 -14.96 -10.31
CA VAL A 266 6.30 -15.46 -9.12
C VAL A 266 7.14 -15.31 -7.83
N SER A 267 6.50 -14.74 -6.80
CA SER A 267 6.61 -14.87 -5.32
C SER A 267 7.94 -14.91 -4.54
N HIS A 268 7.97 -14.07 -3.50
CA HIS A 268 8.64 -14.19 -2.18
C HIS A 268 10.18 -14.29 -2.09
N ALA A 269 10.80 -13.24 -1.53
CA ALA A 269 11.85 -13.21 -0.49
C ALA A 269 12.82 -12.03 -0.69
N SER A 270 12.56 -10.93 0.05
CA SER A 270 13.44 -9.79 0.40
C SER A 270 14.71 -9.61 -0.44
N GLU A 271 14.60 -9.06 -1.65
CA GLU A 271 15.70 -8.79 -2.59
C GLU A 271 16.43 -7.45 -2.31
N PHE A 272 17.76 -7.48 -2.15
CA PHE A 272 18.56 -6.25 -2.29
C PHE A 272 18.65 -5.95 -3.80
N SER A 273 18.42 -4.70 -4.18
CA SER A 273 18.52 -4.21 -5.56
C SER A 273 19.80 -3.40 -5.73
N LEU A 274 20.66 -3.81 -6.66
CA LEU A 274 21.67 -2.92 -7.24
C LEU A 274 21.08 -2.37 -8.54
N GLU A 275 20.67 -1.11 -8.56
CA GLU A 275 20.40 -0.42 -9.83
C GLU A 275 21.75 -0.12 -10.48
N LEU A 276 22.06 -0.79 -11.60
CA LEU A 276 23.09 -0.29 -12.49
C LEU A 276 22.57 1.05 -13.07
N PRO A 277 23.38 2.13 -13.08
CA PRO A 277 22.96 3.43 -13.59
C PRO A 277 22.28 3.30 -14.96
N LYS A 278 21.04 3.80 -15.09
CA LYS A 278 20.18 3.60 -16.28
C LYS A 278 20.80 4.14 -17.57
N ASP A 279 21.71 5.10 -17.46
CA ASP A 279 22.32 5.80 -18.59
C ASP A 279 23.66 5.20 -19.05
N ASN A 280 24.15 4.14 -18.39
CA ASN A 280 25.48 3.60 -18.66
C ASN A 280 25.52 2.06 -18.51
N ARG A 281 24.63 1.32 -19.21
CA ARG A 281 24.77 -0.14 -19.31
C ARG A 281 26.04 -0.44 -20.12
N PRO A 282 27.13 -0.94 -19.50
CA PRO A 282 28.38 -1.09 -20.23
C PRO A 282 28.42 -2.43 -21.00
N PHE A 283 27.47 -3.34 -20.72
CA PHE A 283 27.40 -4.69 -21.30
C PHE A 283 26.42 -4.76 -22.49
N ALA A 284 26.85 -5.41 -23.59
CA ALA A 284 26.00 -5.67 -24.74
C ALA A 284 24.87 -6.68 -24.42
N LYS A 285 23.78 -6.68 -25.21
CA LYS A 285 22.61 -7.58 -25.05
C LYS A 285 22.96 -9.08 -25.08
N THR A 286 24.13 -9.43 -25.58
CA THR A 286 24.69 -10.78 -25.69
C THR A 286 25.45 -11.24 -24.44
N VAL A 287 25.61 -10.37 -23.43
CA VAL A 287 26.28 -10.69 -22.16
C VAL A 287 25.25 -11.17 -21.13
N THR A 288 25.47 -12.35 -20.55
CA THR A 288 24.57 -12.91 -19.53
C THR A 288 24.97 -12.40 -18.14
N VAL A 289 24.05 -11.83 -17.38
CA VAL A 289 24.30 -11.33 -16.00
C VAL A 289 23.60 -12.22 -14.97
N VAL A 290 24.33 -12.69 -13.95
CA VAL A 290 23.81 -13.62 -12.91
C VAL A 290 24.05 -13.06 -11.51
N GLY A 291 22.99 -12.97 -10.68
CA GLY A 291 23.06 -12.54 -9.28
C GLY A 291 23.00 -13.66 -8.26
N VAL A 292 23.63 -13.49 -7.09
CA VAL A 292 23.76 -14.57 -6.09
C VAL A 292 23.40 -14.13 -4.67
N ARG A 293 22.80 -15.05 -3.90
CA ARG A 293 22.52 -14.93 -2.46
C ARG A 293 23.13 -16.10 -1.69
N THR A 294 23.90 -15.81 -0.63
CA THR A 294 24.68 -16.79 0.14
C THR A 294 23.87 -18.00 0.62
N PHE A 295 22.62 -17.83 1.07
CA PHE A 295 21.80 -18.92 1.64
C PHE A 295 21.00 -19.74 0.64
N LYS A 296 20.96 -19.36 -0.64
CA LYS A 296 20.21 -20.14 -1.62
C LYS A 296 20.72 -21.58 -1.77
N TYR A 297 21.96 -21.88 -1.37
CA TYR A 297 22.45 -23.26 -1.33
C TYR A 297 21.64 -24.17 -0.39
N LEU A 298 20.95 -23.62 0.62
CA LEU A 298 20.09 -24.39 1.52
C LEU A 298 18.79 -24.87 0.83
N GLU A 299 18.40 -24.24 -0.28
CA GLU A 299 17.28 -24.68 -1.12
C GLU A 299 17.66 -25.86 -2.02
N ASP A 300 18.96 -26.04 -2.29
CA ASP A 300 19.49 -27.19 -3.05
C ASP A 300 19.73 -28.37 -2.10
N PRO A 301 18.99 -29.50 -2.24
CA PRO A 301 19.11 -30.63 -1.32
C PRO A 301 20.52 -31.23 -1.24
N PHE A 302 21.27 -31.21 -2.34
CA PHE A 302 22.62 -31.73 -2.37
C PHE A 302 23.59 -30.79 -1.66
N LEU A 303 23.53 -29.50 -1.95
CA LEU A 303 24.43 -28.52 -1.31
C LEU A 303 24.09 -28.34 0.17
N LYS A 304 22.82 -28.31 0.55
CA LYS A 304 22.39 -28.30 1.96
C LYS A 304 23.01 -29.45 2.75
N ALA A 305 22.98 -30.67 2.19
CA ALA A 305 23.48 -31.86 2.87
C ALA A 305 25.00 -32.02 2.84
N ASN A 306 25.71 -31.37 1.91
CA ASN A 306 27.13 -31.66 1.66
C ASN A 306 28.06 -30.45 1.72
N LEU A 307 27.63 -29.21 1.47
CA LEU A 307 28.54 -28.06 1.33
C LEU A 307 29.29 -27.74 2.62
N MET A 308 28.59 -27.27 3.65
CA MET A 308 29.21 -27.03 4.97
C MET A 308 29.52 -28.34 5.71
N PRO A 309 28.69 -29.40 5.65
CA PRO A 309 28.97 -30.62 6.41
C PRO A 309 30.17 -31.43 5.91
N LYS A 310 30.48 -31.44 4.60
CA LYS A 310 31.48 -32.36 4.01
C LYS A 310 32.48 -31.70 3.07
N ILE A 311 32.02 -30.85 2.15
CA ILE A 311 32.87 -30.25 1.10
C ILE A 311 33.84 -29.25 1.72
N VAL A 312 33.34 -28.28 2.50
CA VAL A 312 34.18 -27.26 3.16
C VAL A 312 35.21 -27.91 4.09
N PRO A 313 34.87 -28.84 5.01
CA PRO A 313 35.86 -29.57 5.80
C PRO A 313 36.93 -30.25 4.93
N GLY A 314 36.52 -30.96 3.88
CA GLY A 314 37.46 -31.63 2.98
C GLY A 314 38.35 -30.67 2.19
N LEU A 315 37.90 -29.45 1.88
CA LEU A 315 38.74 -28.42 1.27
C LEU A 315 39.77 -27.84 2.26
N LEU A 316 39.37 -27.68 3.53
CA LEU A 316 40.25 -27.19 4.60
C LEU A 316 41.30 -28.22 5.01
N GLU A 317 40.90 -29.48 5.19
CA GLU A 317 41.81 -30.58 5.54
C GLU A 317 42.91 -30.80 4.49
N ARG A 318 42.56 -30.66 3.20
CA ARG A 318 43.50 -30.76 2.09
C ARG A 318 44.32 -29.48 1.86
N GLY A 319 44.09 -28.42 2.64
CA GLY A 319 44.80 -27.14 2.50
C GLY A 319 44.52 -26.40 1.20
N ILE A 320 43.40 -26.72 0.53
CA ILE A 320 43.00 -26.13 -0.75
C ILE A 320 42.49 -24.71 -0.55
N ILE A 321 41.75 -24.50 0.54
CA ILE A 321 41.30 -23.18 0.95
C ILE A 321 42.19 -22.66 2.08
N LYS A 322 42.87 -21.56 1.81
CA LYS A 322 43.56 -20.71 2.77
C LYS A 322 42.59 -19.61 3.24
N PRO A 323 42.38 -19.47 4.56
CA PRO A 323 41.51 -18.44 5.13
C PRO A 323 42.06 -17.03 4.91
N ASN A 324 41.23 -16.01 5.12
CA ASN A 324 41.66 -14.62 5.04
C ASN A 324 42.67 -14.28 6.14
N ARG A 325 43.51 -13.29 5.87
CA ARG A 325 44.27 -12.60 6.93
C ARG A 325 43.30 -11.96 7.91
N VAL A 326 43.67 -11.94 9.18
CA VAL A 326 42.80 -11.48 10.26
C VAL A 326 43.34 -10.19 10.86
N ARG A 327 42.47 -9.18 10.94
CA ARG A 327 42.65 -8.00 11.77
C ARG A 327 41.89 -8.23 13.08
N LEU A 328 42.61 -8.74 14.10
CA LEU A 328 42.00 -9.14 15.36
C LEU A 328 41.75 -7.94 16.29
N MET A 329 40.50 -7.77 16.74
CA MET A 329 40.12 -6.90 17.84
C MET A 329 40.07 -7.75 19.12
N ASP A 330 41.06 -7.61 20.00
CA ASP A 330 41.21 -8.37 21.25
C ASP A 330 41.44 -7.50 22.50
N LYS A 331 41.57 -6.18 22.32
CA LYS A 331 41.77 -5.19 23.40
C LYS A 331 40.49 -4.42 23.72
N GLY A 332 40.28 -4.06 24.97
CA GLY A 332 39.04 -3.41 25.46
C GLY A 332 37.99 -4.43 25.89
N ASP A 333 36.79 -3.99 26.25
CA ASP A 333 35.66 -4.88 26.51
C ASP A 333 34.98 -5.38 25.21
N PHE A 334 33.95 -6.22 25.32
CA PHE A 334 33.33 -6.82 24.14
C PHE A 334 32.66 -5.80 23.21
N TYR A 335 32.01 -4.79 23.78
CA TYR A 335 31.35 -3.73 23.02
C TYR A 335 32.38 -2.78 22.39
N GLU A 336 33.43 -2.40 23.13
CA GLU A 336 34.53 -1.57 22.63
C GLU A 336 35.25 -2.23 21.45
N ARG A 337 35.52 -3.55 21.52
CA ARG A 337 36.14 -4.31 20.41
C ARG A 337 35.31 -4.24 19.14
N VAL A 338 33.98 -4.30 19.26
CA VAL A 338 33.06 -4.18 18.13
C VAL A 338 33.12 -2.77 17.54
N LEU A 339 33.00 -1.73 18.37
CA LEU A 339 33.04 -0.34 17.91
C LEU A 339 34.36 0.01 17.21
N GLN A 340 35.50 -0.42 17.78
CA GLN A 340 36.82 -0.22 17.16
C GLN A 340 36.91 -0.90 15.80
N GLY A 341 36.40 -2.13 15.69
CA GLY A 341 36.38 -2.86 14.42
C GLY A 341 35.49 -2.20 13.37
N LEU A 342 34.34 -1.66 13.77
CA LEU A 342 33.45 -0.89 12.88
C LEU A 342 34.08 0.43 12.43
N ASP A 343 34.79 1.13 13.32
CA ASP A 343 35.52 2.36 12.96
C ASP A 343 36.62 2.10 11.92
N LEU A 344 37.37 1.00 12.07
CA LEU A 344 38.38 0.59 11.10
C LEU A 344 37.76 0.33 9.72
N LEU A 345 36.58 -0.30 9.68
CA LEU A 345 35.85 -0.57 8.44
C LEU A 345 35.29 0.72 7.82
N ARG A 346 34.64 1.60 8.61
CA ARG A 346 34.05 2.88 8.15
C ARG A 346 35.07 3.86 7.57
N ASN A 347 36.30 3.84 8.08
CA ASN A 347 37.36 4.73 7.63
C ASN A 347 38.28 4.10 6.57
N ASN A 348 37.90 2.96 5.97
CA ASN A 348 38.69 2.24 4.96
C ASN A 348 40.13 1.92 5.40
N LYS A 349 40.35 1.70 6.71
CA LYS A 349 41.68 1.44 7.30
C LYS A 349 42.12 -0.03 7.21
N VAL A 350 41.29 -0.89 6.62
CA VAL A 350 41.54 -2.33 6.46
C VAL A 350 41.45 -2.69 4.99
N SER A 351 42.41 -3.49 4.51
CA SER A 351 42.45 -3.91 3.10
C SER A 351 43.09 -5.29 2.98
N GLY A 352 42.40 -6.23 2.34
CA GLY A 352 42.86 -7.62 2.21
C GLY A 352 42.76 -8.46 3.49
N GLU A 353 42.33 -7.88 4.61
CA GLU A 353 42.12 -8.56 5.90
C GLU A 353 40.65 -8.54 6.30
N LYS A 354 40.20 -9.56 7.04
CA LYS A 354 38.88 -9.57 7.69
C LYS A 354 39.03 -9.12 9.13
N VAL A 355 38.21 -8.16 9.56
CA VAL A 355 38.16 -7.75 10.96
C VAL A 355 37.45 -8.84 11.77
N VAL A 356 38.13 -9.38 12.77
CA VAL A 356 37.61 -10.44 13.64
C VAL A 356 37.61 -9.92 15.06
N VAL A 357 36.49 -10.09 15.75
CA VAL A 357 36.33 -9.70 17.15
C VAL A 357 36.43 -10.95 18.02
N LYS A 358 37.26 -10.86 19.05
CA LYS A 358 37.25 -11.85 20.13
C LYS A 358 36.02 -11.63 21.00
N VAL A 359 35.15 -12.64 21.09
CA VAL A 359 33.89 -12.51 21.85
C VAL A 359 34.17 -12.45 23.36
N ARG A 360 35.26 -13.07 23.83
CA ARG A 360 35.64 -13.08 25.25
C ARG A 360 37.09 -12.63 25.50
N GLY A 361 37.29 -11.64 26.37
CA GLY A 361 38.60 -11.21 26.87
C GLY A 361 39.10 -12.08 28.02
N ALA A 362 40.42 -12.25 28.14
CA ALA A 362 41.02 -12.93 29.29
C ALA A 362 40.73 -12.14 30.57
N ALA A 363 40.15 -12.79 31.58
CA ALA A 363 40.14 -12.27 32.93
C ALA A 363 41.59 -12.15 33.42
N GLY A 364 42.03 -10.93 33.73
CA GLY A 364 43.35 -10.68 34.31
C GLY A 364 43.40 -11.06 35.79
N SER A 365 44.24 -12.06 36.12
CA SER A 365 44.61 -12.60 37.45
C SER A 365 43.50 -13.40 38.17
N SER A 366 43.71 -14.59 38.76
CA SER A 366 44.88 -15.18 39.42
C SER A 366 44.79 -16.72 39.55
N SER A 367 45.95 -17.37 39.35
CA SER A 367 46.45 -18.62 39.96
C SER A 367 45.99 -20.04 39.52
N ARG A 368 46.97 -20.75 38.91
CA ARG A 368 47.44 -22.15 39.15
C ARG A 368 46.40 -23.29 39.04
N LEU A 369 46.51 -24.24 38.09
CA LEU A 369 47.48 -25.35 38.09
C LEU A 369 47.35 -26.17 36.80
N LYS A 370 48.49 -26.63 36.27
CA LYS A 370 48.68 -27.64 35.20
C LYS A 370 48.58 -29.07 35.81
N PRO A 371 48.86 -30.17 35.06
CA PRO A 371 48.26 -30.70 33.81
C PRO A 371 48.00 -32.23 33.92
N ALA A 372 47.37 -32.88 32.92
CA ALA A 372 47.78 -34.23 32.46
C ALA A 372 47.03 -34.70 31.19
N ARG A 373 47.81 -35.02 30.15
CA ARG A 373 47.57 -35.96 29.03
C ARG A 373 47.72 -37.42 29.54
N PRO A 374 47.67 -38.49 28.70
CA PRO A 374 47.10 -38.74 27.35
C PRO A 374 46.15 -39.99 27.41
N THR A 375 45.54 -40.58 26.36
CA THR A 375 46.14 -41.48 25.33
C THR A 375 45.06 -42.16 24.46
N THR A 376 45.38 -42.31 23.16
CA THR A 376 45.13 -43.45 22.22
C THR A 376 43.70 -43.95 21.98
N ALA A 377 43.12 -43.82 20.78
CA ALA A 377 43.42 -44.46 19.48
C ALA A 377 42.80 -45.86 19.26
N ALA A 378 41.88 -45.88 18.28
CA ALA A 378 41.75 -46.83 17.17
C ALA A 378 40.97 -48.17 17.28
N SER A 379 40.16 -48.34 16.21
CA SER A 379 39.92 -49.55 15.38
C SER A 379 38.84 -50.59 15.75
N ASN A 380 37.69 -50.46 15.05
CA ASN A 380 37.22 -51.30 13.93
C ASN A 380 36.86 -52.81 14.07
N VAL A 381 35.63 -53.12 13.58
CA VAL A 381 35.24 -54.20 12.62
C VAL A 381 34.26 -55.33 13.07
N ILE A 382 33.02 -55.21 12.55
CA ILE A 382 32.13 -56.15 11.79
C ILE A 382 31.82 -57.58 12.35
N SER A 383 30.52 -57.93 12.54
CA SER A 383 29.73 -58.88 11.68
C SER A 383 28.39 -59.41 12.26
N ARG A 384 27.35 -59.37 11.38
CA ARG A 384 26.22 -60.31 11.06
C ARG A 384 25.11 -60.77 12.06
N THR A 385 23.89 -60.30 11.76
CA THR A 385 22.60 -60.96 11.38
C THR A 385 22.04 -62.27 12.01
N LEU A 386 20.70 -62.23 12.30
CA LEU A 386 19.57 -63.22 12.25
C LEU A 386 18.70 -63.10 13.55
N GLN A 387 17.37 -63.20 13.66
CA GLN A 387 16.23 -63.67 12.83
C GLN A 387 14.87 -63.20 13.45
N THR A 388 13.75 -63.53 12.79
CA THR A 388 12.36 -62.99 12.82
C THR A 388 11.30 -63.76 13.64
N GLN A 389 10.12 -63.14 13.96
CA GLN A 389 8.74 -63.57 13.54
C GLN A 389 7.56 -62.83 14.25
N THR A 390 6.39 -62.83 13.58
CA THR A 390 5.12 -62.06 13.77
C THR A 390 3.89 -62.94 14.11
N ARG A 391 2.79 -62.37 14.67
CA ARG A 391 1.37 -62.61 14.24
C ARG A 391 0.27 -61.79 14.97
N MET A 392 -0.82 -61.48 14.24
CA MET A 392 -2.19 -60.99 14.59
C MET A 392 -3.24 -62.14 14.39
N PRO A 393 -4.61 -62.09 14.60
CA PRO A 393 -5.60 -60.99 14.31
C PRO A 393 -7.01 -60.92 15.02
N ALA A 394 -7.85 -59.94 14.57
CA ALA A 394 -9.32 -59.96 14.27
C ALA A 394 -10.43 -59.39 15.24
N ALA A 395 -11.48 -58.78 14.64
CA ALA A 395 -12.74 -58.20 15.18
C ALA A 395 -14.01 -59.03 14.76
N PRO A 396 -15.25 -58.86 15.33
CA PRO A 396 -16.33 -58.05 14.70
C PRO A 396 -17.50 -57.49 15.62
N SER A 397 -18.48 -56.79 14.99
CA SER A 397 -19.70 -55.95 15.32
C SER A 397 -20.96 -56.58 16.04
N PRO A 398 -22.21 -55.97 16.11
CA PRO A 398 -22.77 -54.66 16.59
C PRO A 398 -24.04 -54.75 17.56
N SER A 399 -24.51 -53.57 18.07
CA SER A 399 -25.76 -53.07 18.77
C SER A 399 -27.03 -53.96 18.99
N PRO A 400 -27.96 -53.75 20.00
CA PRO A 400 -28.79 -52.52 20.20
C PRO A 400 -29.39 -52.15 21.61
N MET A 401 -29.92 -50.91 21.70
CA MET A 401 -31.12 -50.37 22.44
C MET A 401 -31.28 -50.26 23.99
N HIS A 402 -31.68 -49.03 24.39
CA HIS A 402 -32.70 -48.59 25.39
C HIS A 402 -32.40 -48.39 26.91
N ALA A 403 -32.41 -47.09 27.31
CA ALA A 403 -33.15 -46.41 28.42
C ALA A 403 -32.95 -46.80 29.91
N PRO A 404 -33.39 -46.01 30.94
CA PRO A 404 -33.40 -44.54 31.13
C PRO A 404 -33.00 -44.05 32.58
N SER A 405 -32.80 -42.72 32.71
CA SER A 405 -33.12 -41.79 33.85
C SER A 405 -32.74 -42.06 35.33
N ARG A 406 -32.07 -41.07 35.97
CA ARG A 406 -32.37 -40.46 37.32
C ARG A 406 -31.40 -39.30 37.64
N VAL A 407 -31.84 -38.03 37.61
CA VAL A 407 -32.20 -37.11 38.73
C VAL A 407 -31.02 -36.64 39.63
N ASP A 408 -30.57 -35.40 39.39
CA ASP A 408 -30.25 -34.23 40.28
C ASP A 408 -29.84 -34.45 41.75
N HIS A 409 -28.87 -33.76 42.39
CA HIS A 409 -28.16 -32.46 42.28
C HIS A 409 -26.87 -32.52 43.17
N PRO A 410 -26.12 -31.43 43.49
CA PRO A 410 -25.41 -30.46 42.65
C PRO A 410 -23.92 -30.32 43.08
N LYS A 411 -23.02 -29.91 42.18
CA LYS A 411 -21.77 -29.24 42.60
C LYS A 411 -21.49 -28.05 41.69
N ALA A 412 -21.37 -26.90 42.35
CA ALA A 412 -21.13 -25.59 41.77
C ALA A 412 -19.85 -25.57 40.92
N THR A 413 -20.00 -25.09 39.69
CA THR A 413 -18.92 -24.54 38.86
C THR A 413 -19.33 -23.14 38.45
N GLY A 414 -18.49 -22.15 38.71
CA GLY A 414 -18.75 -20.74 38.40
C GLY A 414 -19.08 -20.53 36.92
N ASN A 415 -20.25 -19.95 36.67
CA ASN A 415 -20.70 -19.52 35.35
C ASN A 415 -19.85 -18.33 34.87
N ALA A 416 -19.06 -18.52 33.81
CA ALA A 416 -18.90 -17.45 32.84
C ALA A 416 -20.26 -17.30 32.10
N PRO A 417 -20.79 -16.08 31.91
CA PRO A 417 -22.07 -15.91 31.23
C PRO A 417 -21.99 -16.48 29.81
N SER A 418 -22.90 -17.39 29.46
CA SER A 418 -23.01 -17.95 28.12
C SER A 418 -23.30 -16.84 27.12
N ARG A 419 -22.46 -16.70 26.09
CA ARG A 419 -22.64 -15.74 24.98
C ARG A 419 -24.03 -15.92 24.35
N LYS A 420 -24.78 -14.83 24.19
CA LYS A 420 -26.10 -14.84 23.54
C LYS A 420 -25.93 -15.13 22.04
N PRO A 421 -26.87 -15.89 21.43
CA PRO A 421 -26.85 -16.11 19.98
C PRO A 421 -27.03 -14.78 19.24
N HIS A 422 -26.49 -14.74 18.02
CA HIS A 422 -26.75 -13.64 17.09
C HIS A 422 -28.19 -13.63 16.59
N PHE A 423 -28.59 -12.54 15.95
CA PHE A 423 -29.86 -12.42 15.23
C PHE A 423 -29.95 -13.44 14.09
N ASP A 424 -31.14 -13.99 13.84
CA ASP A 424 -31.39 -14.88 12.70
C ASP A 424 -31.54 -14.11 11.38
N LYS A 425 -32.04 -12.87 11.47
CA LYS A 425 -32.32 -12.00 10.32
C LYS A 425 -32.29 -10.53 10.73
N ILE A 426 -31.57 -9.71 9.94
CA ILE A 426 -31.50 -8.26 10.13
C ILE A 426 -31.89 -7.52 8.86
N LEU A 427 -32.40 -6.31 9.02
CA LEU A 427 -32.65 -5.36 7.93
C LEU A 427 -31.55 -4.30 7.89
N ILE A 428 -31.08 -3.98 6.69
CA ILE A 428 -30.10 -2.92 6.47
C ILE A 428 -30.85 -1.70 5.92
N ALA A 429 -31.02 -0.68 6.74
CA ALA A 429 -31.77 0.54 6.40
C ALA A 429 -30.89 1.57 5.68
N ASN A 430 -30.16 1.12 4.65
CA ASN A 430 -29.23 1.95 3.88
C ASN A 430 -29.02 1.38 2.47
N ARG A 431 -28.17 2.05 1.67
CA ARG A 431 -27.85 1.70 0.28
C ARG A 431 -26.35 1.74 0.01
N GLY A 432 -25.95 1.47 -1.23
CA GLY A 432 -24.59 1.70 -1.71
C GLY A 432 -23.55 0.83 -1.02
N GLU A 433 -22.32 1.36 -0.87
CA GLU A 433 -21.19 0.58 -0.33
C GLU A 433 -21.44 0.11 1.10
N ILE A 434 -22.01 0.95 1.96
CA ILE A 434 -22.23 0.61 3.37
C ILE A 434 -23.24 -0.53 3.54
N ALA A 435 -24.27 -0.58 2.71
CA ALA A 435 -25.20 -1.70 2.75
C ALA A 435 -24.49 -3.00 2.35
N CYS A 436 -23.63 -2.96 1.33
CA CYS A 436 -22.80 -4.10 0.93
C CYS A 436 -21.83 -4.52 2.05
N ARG A 437 -21.18 -3.55 2.72
CA ARG A 437 -20.26 -3.76 3.85
C ARG A 437 -20.94 -4.49 5.00
N VAL A 438 -22.16 -4.09 5.38
CA VAL A 438 -22.92 -4.73 6.46
C VAL A 438 -23.39 -6.13 6.05
N ILE A 439 -23.89 -6.29 4.83
CA ILE A 439 -24.34 -7.59 4.31
C ILE A 439 -23.20 -8.60 4.31
N ARG A 440 -21.98 -8.21 3.92
CA ARG A 440 -20.81 -9.11 3.92
C ARG A 440 -20.51 -9.65 5.32
N THR A 441 -20.51 -8.81 6.35
CA THR A 441 -20.29 -9.27 7.74
C THR A 441 -21.45 -10.13 8.25
N ALA A 442 -22.70 -9.72 7.99
CA ALA A 442 -23.86 -10.52 8.38
C ALA A 442 -23.81 -11.93 7.76
N LYS A 443 -23.45 -12.04 6.48
CA LYS A 443 -23.25 -13.34 5.80
C LYS A 443 -22.09 -14.14 6.38
N LYS A 444 -20.96 -13.51 6.70
CA LYS A 444 -19.82 -14.14 7.41
C LYS A 444 -20.27 -14.78 8.73
N LEU A 445 -21.22 -14.15 9.43
CA LEU A 445 -21.76 -14.60 10.72
C LEU A 445 -22.97 -15.54 10.59
N GLY A 446 -23.42 -15.86 9.37
CA GLY A 446 -24.60 -16.72 9.14
C GLY A 446 -25.95 -16.05 9.39
N ILE A 447 -25.99 -14.71 9.45
CA ILE A 447 -27.21 -13.91 9.68
C ILE A 447 -27.87 -13.62 8.33
N ARG A 448 -29.18 -13.87 8.20
CA ARG A 448 -29.92 -13.54 6.97
C ARG A 448 -30.11 -12.03 6.83
N THR A 449 -30.08 -11.55 5.59
CA THR A 449 -30.01 -10.11 5.29
C THR A 449 -31.22 -9.65 4.47
N VAL A 450 -31.83 -8.55 4.91
CA VAL A 450 -32.91 -7.86 4.21
C VAL A 450 -32.42 -6.48 3.78
N ALA A 451 -32.36 -6.21 2.48
CA ALA A 451 -32.10 -4.87 1.95
C ALA A 451 -33.42 -4.12 1.70
N VAL A 452 -33.34 -2.79 1.76
CA VAL A 452 -34.37 -1.90 1.22
C VAL A 452 -33.81 -1.11 0.05
N TYR A 453 -34.68 -0.75 -0.90
CA TYR A 453 -34.26 0.01 -2.07
C TYR A 453 -35.36 0.97 -2.57
N SER A 454 -34.97 2.09 -3.16
CA SER A 454 -35.87 2.95 -3.94
C SER A 454 -36.01 2.42 -5.36
N GLU A 455 -37.01 2.87 -6.12
CA GLU A 455 -37.23 2.44 -7.51
C GLU A 455 -35.99 2.52 -8.41
N VAL A 456 -35.15 3.55 -8.24
CA VAL A 456 -33.91 3.73 -9.02
C VAL A 456 -32.76 2.84 -8.58
N ASP A 457 -32.82 2.28 -7.37
CA ASP A 457 -31.81 1.38 -6.81
C ASP A 457 -32.15 -0.11 -7.04
N LYS A 458 -33.18 -0.42 -7.83
CA LYS A 458 -33.64 -1.81 -8.07
C LYS A 458 -32.53 -2.76 -8.50
N ASP A 459 -31.58 -2.27 -9.31
CA ASP A 459 -30.47 -3.06 -9.83
C ASP A 459 -29.14 -2.81 -9.10
N ALA A 460 -29.18 -2.11 -7.95
CA ALA A 460 -28.01 -1.79 -7.16
C ALA A 460 -27.34 -3.04 -6.56
N LEU A 461 -26.05 -2.91 -6.22
CA LEU A 461 -25.24 -4.03 -5.75
C LEU A 461 -25.77 -4.62 -4.43
N HIS A 462 -26.20 -3.78 -3.48
CA HIS A 462 -26.69 -4.24 -2.18
C HIS A 462 -28.00 -5.04 -2.30
N VAL A 463 -28.85 -4.71 -3.28
CA VAL A 463 -30.07 -5.47 -3.59
C VAL A 463 -29.73 -6.86 -4.08
N LYS A 464 -28.73 -6.97 -4.97
CA LYS A 464 -28.25 -8.26 -5.50
C LYS A 464 -27.52 -9.10 -4.45
N LEU A 465 -26.90 -8.46 -3.46
CA LEU A 465 -26.14 -9.13 -2.41
C LEU A 465 -27.01 -9.64 -1.26
N ALA A 466 -28.12 -8.98 -0.95
CA ALA A 466 -29.00 -9.39 0.15
C ALA A 466 -29.79 -10.68 -0.15
N ASP A 467 -30.27 -11.34 0.89
CA ASP A 467 -31.07 -12.57 0.74
C ASP A 467 -32.54 -12.24 0.39
N GLU A 468 -33.02 -11.08 0.85
CA GLU A 468 -34.31 -10.50 0.49
C GLU A 468 -34.14 -8.99 0.24
N ALA A 469 -34.97 -8.42 -0.63
CA ALA A 469 -34.98 -6.99 -0.89
C ALA A 469 -36.39 -6.43 -1.11
N TYR A 470 -36.68 -5.25 -0.55
CA TYR A 470 -38.01 -4.63 -0.62
C TYR A 470 -37.94 -3.19 -1.13
N CYS A 471 -38.80 -2.87 -2.11
CA CYS A 471 -38.96 -1.50 -2.58
C CYS A 471 -39.66 -0.65 -1.52
N ILE A 472 -39.12 0.52 -1.19
CA ILE A 472 -39.63 1.42 -0.14
C ILE A 472 -40.14 2.77 -0.66
N GLY A 473 -40.13 3.00 -1.98
CA GLY A 473 -40.69 4.21 -2.59
C GLY A 473 -39.88 4.75 -3.77
N PRO A 474 -40.20 5.97 -4.22
CA PRO A 474 -39.56 6.61 -5.36
C PRO A 474 -38.11 7.05 -5.04
N ALA A 475 -37.43 7.62 -6.03
CA ALA A 475 -36.02 7.97 -5.94
C ALA A 475 -35.64 8.96 -4.80
N PRO A 476 -36.40 10.04 -4.51
CA PRO A 476 -36.02 10.98 -3.46
C PRO A 476 -35.92 10.30 -2.09
N SER A 477 -34.80 10.52 -1.39
CA SER A 477 -34.58 9.89 -0.07
C SER A 477 -35.63 10.27 0.98
N ALA A 478 -36.18 11.48 0.91
CA ALA A 478 -37.27 11.95 1.78
C ALA A 478 -38.55 11.08 1.67
N GLU A 479 -38.75 10.46 0.50
CA GLU A 479 -39.90 9.62 0.19
C GLU A 479 -39.58 8.12 0.23
N SER A 480 -38.31 7.76 0.44
CA SER A 480 -37.82 6.37 0.51
C SER A 480 -37.00 6.12 1.77
N TYR A 481 -35.66 6.22 1.72
CA TYR A 481 -34.76 5.83 2.82
C TYR A 481 -34.96 6.60 4.14
N LEU A 482 -35.61 7.76 4.13
CA LEU A 482 -35.97 8.53 5.33
C LEU A 482 -37.38 8.20 5.86
N ARG A 483 -38.15 7.34 5.18
CA ARG A 483 -39.50 6.91 5.58
C ARG A 483 -39.44 5.81 6.62
N LYS A 484 -39.36 6.24 7.89
CA LYS A 484 -39.34 5.40 9.10
C LYS A 484 -40.48 4.37 9.09
N ASP A 485 -41.68 4.81 8.74
CA ASP A 485 -42.90 4.01 8.66
C ASP A 485 -42.78 2.87 7.63
N LYS A 486 -42.19 3.14 6.46
CA LYS A 486 -41.95 2.12 5.43
C LYS A 486 -40.91 1.10 5.86
N ILE A 487 -39.84 1.54 6.51
CA ILE A 487 -38.78 0.63 6.99
C ILE A 487 -39.31 -0.30 8.09
N ILE A 488 -40.11 0.22 9.03
CA ILE A 488 -40.76 -0.58 10.07
C ILE A 488 -41.76 -1.58 9.45
N GLU A 489 -42.56 -1.15 8.48
CA GLU A 489 -43.46 -2.05 7.71
C GLU A 489 -42.69 -3.24 7.10
N VAL A 490 -41.53 -3.00 6.49
CA VAL A 490 -40.69 -4.06 5.92
C VAL A 490 -40.09 -4.96 7.00
N CYS A 491 -39.71 -4.43 8.16
CA CYS A 491 -39.21 -5.24 9.28
C CYS A 491 -40.25 -6.29 9.69
N HIS A 492 -41.51 -5.89 9.85
CA HIS A 492 -42.60 -6.82 10.19
C HIS A 492 -42.87 -7.84 9.09
N ARG A 493 -42.87 -7.40 7.82
CA ARG A 493 -43.13 -8.30 6.67
C ARG A 493 -42.03 -9.35 6.47
N SER A 494 -40.78 -8.96 6.67
CA SER A 494 -39.61 -9.83 6.48
C SER A 494 -39.28 -10.67 7.71
N GLY A 495 -39.76 -10.26 8.89
CA GLY A 495 -39.41 -10.86 10.17
C GLY A 495 -38.00 -10.51 10.65
N ALA A 496 -37.47 -9.35 10.25
CA ALA A 496 -36.18 -8.86 10.74
C ALA A 496 -36.25 -8.52 12.23
N GLN A 497 -35.29 -9.01 13.01
CA GLN A 497 -35.23 -8.82 14.46
C GLN A 497 -34.49 -7.53 14.86
N ALA A 498 -33.65 -7.03 13.96
CA ALA A 498 -32.86 -5.83 14.19
C ALA A 498 -32.65 -5.04 12.89
N VAL A 499 -32.40 -3.73 13.04
CA VAL A 499 -32.10 -2.80 11.94
C VAL A 499 -30.70 -2.24 12.10
N HIS A 500 -29.86 -2.46 11.09
CA HIS A 500 -28.59 -1.78 10.96
C HIS A 500 -28.76 -0.52 10.10
N PRO A 501 -28.58 0.69 10.67
CA PRO A 501 -28.81 1.93 9.91
C PRO A 501 -27.65 2.31 8.99
N GLY A 502 -26.45 1.74 9.20
CA GLY A 502 -25.24 2.19 8.51
C GLY A 502 -24.85 3.58 8.99
N TYR A 503 -24.61 4.49 8.04
CA TYR A 503 -24.34 5.91 8.30
C TYR A 503 -25.22 6.80 7.43
N GLY A 504 -25.45 8.04 7.86
CA GLY A 504 -26.42 8.93 7.21
C GLY A 504 -27.86 8.40 7.30
N PHE A 505 -28.77 8.99 6.53
CA PHE A 505 -30.20 8.71 6.59
C PHE A 505 -30.77 8.73 8.01
N LEU A 506 -31.12 7.56 8.56
CA LEU A 506 -31.76 7.41 9.87
C LEU A 506 -30.80 6.99 10.99
N SER A 507 -29.48 6.92 10.73
CA SER A 507 -28.50 6.44 11.72
C SER A 507 -28.40 7.30 12.97
N GLU A 508 -28.68 8.60 12.86
CA GLU A 508 -28.62 9.56 13.97
C GLU A 508 -30.02 10.12 14.26
N ASN A 509 -31.06 9.35 13.99
CA ASN A 509 -32.45 9.74 14.24
C ASN A 509 -33.00 9.10 15.51
N ALA A 510 -32.99 9.84 16.62
CA ALA A 510 -33.48 9.35 17.92
C ALA A 510 -34.91 8.80 17.86
N THR A 511 -35.84 9.52 17.21
CA THR A 511 -37.24 9.08 17.06
C THR A 511 -37.36 7.75 16.30
N PHE A 512 -36.46 7.46 15.36
CA PHE A 512 -36.46 6.19 14.64
C PHE A 512 -36.02 5.04 15.56
N ALA A 513 -34.95 5.24 16.33
CA ALA A 513 -34.49 4.27 17.32
C ALA A 513 -35.57 3.97 18.38
N GLU A 514 -36.27 5.00 18.87
CA GLU A 514 -37.39 4.85 19.81
C GLU A 514 -38.55 4.05 19.22
N LYS A 515 -38.95 4.35 17.97
CA LYS A 515 -40.02 3.63 17.30
C LYS A 515 -39.67 2.15 17.08
N LEU A 516 -38.44 1.84 16.68
CA LEU A 516 -38.00 0.45 16.56
C LEU A 516 -38.09 -0.29 17.90
N ALA A 517 -37.64 0.35 18.99
CA ALA A 517 -37.72 -0.23 20.33
C ALA A 517 -39.18 -0.48 20.78
N GLN A 518 -40.11 0.42 20.45
CA GLN A 518 -41.55 0.26 20.73
C GLN A 518 -42.16 -0.94 19.98
N GLU A 519 -41.65 -1.23 18.78
CA GLU A 519 -42.07 -2.37 17.96
C GLU A 519 -41.29 -3.67 18.26
N GLY A 520 -40.42 -3.67 19.28
CA GLY A 520 -39.61 -4.83 19.66
C GLY A 520 -38.49 -5.17 18.68
N ILE A 521 -38.09 -4.23 17.82
CA ILE A 521 -37.00 -4.38 16.85
C ILE A 521 -35.75 -3.70 17.40
N VAL A 522 -34.62 -4.40 17.41
CA VAL A 522 -33.37 -3.85 17.95
C VAL A 522 -32.75 -2.85 16.97
N PHE A 523 -32.47 -1.64 17.43
CA PHE A 523 -31.66 -0.68 16.69
C PHE A 523 -30.17 -0.98 16.92
N ILE A 524 -29.43 -1.30 15.85
CA ILE A 524 -27.99 -1.61 15.93
C ILE A 524 -27.21 -0.28 15.91
N GLY A 525 -27.16 0.38 17.06
CA GLY A 525 -26.55 1.69 17.24
C GLY A 525 -26.70 2.19 18.67
N PRO A 526 -26.37 3.47 18.95
CA PRO A 526 -26.51 4.04 20.28
C PRO A 526 -27.98 4.21 20.70
N PRO A 527 -28.24 4.34 22.01
CA PRO A 527 -29.58 4.62 22.49
C PRO A 527 -30.04 6.02 22.06
N ALA A 528 -31.35 6.21 21.92
CA ALA A 528 -31.95 7.48 21.51
C ALA A 528 -31.54 8.67 22.39
N SER A 529 -31.36 8.45 23.70
CA SER A 529 -30.88 9.47 24.63
C SER A 529 -29.49 9.98 24.27
N ALA A 530 -28.57 9.10 23.90
CA ALA A 530 -27.22 9.49 23.50
C ALA A 530 -27.22 10.27 22.17
N ILE A 531 -28.08 9.88 21.22
CA ILE A 531 -28.29 10.60 19.96
C ILE A 531 -28.80 12.03 20.22
N VAL A 532 -29.78 12.19 21.12
CA VAL A 532 -30.31 13.51 21.48
C VAL A 532 -29.24 14.37 22.15
N SER A 533 -28.57 13.84 23.19
CA SER A 533 -27.57 14.60 23.95
C SER A 533 -26.41 15.10 23.09
N MET A 534 -26.02 14.35 22.05
CA MET A 534 -24.95 14.74 21.13
C MET A 534 -25.42 15.54 19.92
N GLY A 535 -26.74 15.66 19.68
CA GLY A 535 -27.29 16.42 18.55
C GLY A 535 -27.27 17.93 18.73
N SER A 536 -27.21 18.43 19.97
CA SER A 536 -27.13 19.86 20.29
C SER A 536 -25.70 20.28 20.65
N LYS A 537 -25.16 21.31 19.98
CA LYS A 537 -23.79 21.81 20.22
C LYS A 537 -23.60 22.39 21.63
N SER A 538 -24.63 22.99 22.21
CA SER A 538 -24.53 23.57 23.55
C SER A 538 -24.65 22.48 24.63
N GLU A 539 -25.60 21.57 24.48
CA GLU A 539 -25.81 20.46 25.41
C GLU A 539 -24.61 19.51 25.43
N SER A 540 -24.11 19.13 24.25
CA SER A 540 -22.93 18.27 24.13
C SER A 540 -21.71 18.87 24.82
N LYS A 541 -21.43 20.18 24.63
CA LYS A 541 -20.33 20.86 25.31
C LYS A 541 -20.45 20.89 26.83
N ASN A 542 -21.65 21.10 27.36
CA ASN A 542 -21.88 21.07 28.81
C ASN A 542 -21.58 19.68 29.38
N ILE A 543 -22.06 18.62 28.70
CA ILE A 543 -21.80 17.23 29.08
C ILE A 543 -20.30 16.93 28.99
N MET A 544 -19.63 17.32 27.91
CA MET A 544 -18.19 17.08 27.71
C MET A 544 -17.32 17.82 28.71
N SER A 545 -17.64 19.08 29.00
CA SER A 545 -16.94 19.88 30.01
C SER A 545 -17.10 19.28 31.40
N ALA A 546 -18.31 18.84 31.77
CA ALA A 546 -18.56 18.14 33.03
C ALA A 546 -17.83 16.78 33.11
N ALA A 547 -17.61 16.12 31.97
CA ALA A 547 -16.85 14.88 31.86
C ALA A 547 -15.32 15.08 31.83
N GLY A 548 -14.83 16.33 31.93
CA GLY A 548 -13.40 16.64 31.89
C GLY A 548 -12.76 16.46 30.50
N VAL A 549 -13.56 16.55 29.45
CA VAL A 549 -13.13 16.54 28.04
C VAL A 549 -12.88 17.99 27.62
N PRO A 550 -11.67 18.36 27.14
CA PRO A 550 -11.36 19.73 26.75
C PRO A 550 -12.29 20.20 25.62
N CYS A 551 -13.00 21.32 25.80
CA CYS A 551 -13.79 21.96 24.74
C CYS A 551 -13.09 23.22 24.27
N ILE A 552 -13.33 23.64 23.01
CA ILE A 552 -12.75 24.88 22.48
C ILE A 552 -13.17 26.06 23.39
N PRO A 553 -12.22 26.87 23.89
CA PRO A 553 -12.56 28.05 24.69
C PRO A 553 -13.53 28.94 23.93
N GLY A 554 -14.62 29.32 24.58
CA GLY A 554 -15.69 30.03 23.91
C GLY A 554 -16.83 30.41 24.83
N TYR A 555 -17.73 31.23 24.30
CA TYR A 555 -18.99 31.62 24.92
C TYR A 555 -20.17 30.96 24.20
N HIS A 556 -21.05 30.32 24.96
CA HIS A 556 -22.24 29.62 24.48
C HIS A 556 -23.41 29.75 25.47
N GLY A 557 -23.45 30.87 26.21
CA GLY A 557 -24.53 31.19 27.15
C GLY A 557 -25.77 31.78 26.46
N GLU A 558 -26.80 32.05 27.25
CA GLU A 558 -28.10 32.53 26.76
C GLU A 558 -28.13 34.02 26.41
N ASP A 559 -27.20 34.82 26.93
CA ASP A 559 -27.10 36.24 26.58
C ASP A 559 -26.56 36.40 25.15
N GLN A 560 -27.38 36.95 24.26
CA GLN A 560 -27.11 37.15 22.84
C GLN A 560 -26.98 38.65 22.48
N ASP A 561 -26.85 39.53 23.47
CA ASP A 561 -26.62 40.96 23.20
C ASP A 561 -25.32 41.16 22.40
N PRO A 562 -25.34 41.86 21.25
CA PRO A 562 -24.16 42.03 20.41
C PRO A 562 -22.96 42.69 21.12
N GLY A 563 -23.19 43.62 22.06
CA GLY A 563 -22.13 44.26 22.83
C GLY A 563 -21.50 43.31 23.85
N PHE A 564 -22.33 42.51 24.52
CA PHE A 564 -21.87 41.44 25.40
C PHE A 564 -21.08 40.37 24.64
N LEU A 565 -21.60 39.90 23.51
CA LEU A 565 -20.93 38.95 22.62
C LEU A 565 -19.56 39.47 22.15
N TYR A 566 -19.46 40.74 21.79
CA TYR A 566 -18.18 41.35 21.44
C TYR A 566 -17.20 41.38 22.63
N LYS A 567 -17.67 41.71 23.83
CA LYS A 567 -16.84 41.65 25.05
C LYS A 567 -16.34 40.23 25.31
N GLN A 568 -17.18 39.21 25.16
CA GLN A 568 -16.75 37.81 25.27
C GLN A 568 -15.70 37.46 24.20
N ALA A 569 -15.84 37.94 22.96
CA ALA A 569 -14.84 37.75 21.92
C ALA A 569 -13.48 38.40 22.29
N GLN A 570 -13.49 39.57 22.93
CA GLN A 570 -12.28 40.21 23.45
C GLN A 570 -11.62 39.39 24.56
N GLU A 571 -12.41 38.83 25.49
CA GLU A 571 -11.92 37.98 26.57
C GLU A 571 -11.31 36.66 26.06
N ILE A 572 -11.92 36.04 25.04
CA ILE A 572 -11.40 34.84 24.35
C ILE A 572 -10.11 35.17 23.56
N GLY A 573 -10.07 36.39 23.01
CA GLY A 573 -8.97 36.91 22.21
C GLY A 573 -9.06 36.51 20.73
N PHE A 574 -8.89 37.48 19.84
CA PHE A 574 -8.92 37.29 18.39
C PHE A 574 -7.71 36.47 17.86
N PRO A 575 -7.84 35.74 16.74
CA PRO A 575 -9.07 35.55 15.97
C PRO A 575 -10.09 34.64 16.68
N VAL A 576 -11.37 34.92 16.47
CA VAL A 576 -12.51 34.14 16.97
C VAL A 576 -13.39 33.66 15.82
N MET A 577 -14.21 32.64 16.06
CA MET A 577 -15.21 32.14 15.13
C MET A 577 -16.61 32.24 15.74
N ILE A 578 -17.52 32.89 15.03
CA ILE A 578 -18.94 32.91 15.35
C ILE A 578 -19.59 31.71 14.65
N LYS A 579 -20.36 30.91 15.38
CA LYS A 579 -21.06 29.73 14.84
C LYS A 579 -22.53 29.72 15.27
N ALA A 580 -23.42 29.27 14.39
CA ALA A 580 -24.79 28.94 14.75
C ALA A 580 -24.85 27.74 15.73
N ILE A 581 -25.74 27.80 16.73
CA ILE A 581 -25.96 26.70 17.69
C ILE A 581 -26.57 25.48 17.00
N HIS A 582 -27.47 25.70 16.05
CA HIS A 582 -28.13 24.65 15.28
C HIS A 582 -27.46 24.47 13.91
N GLY A 583 -27.43 23.23 13.42
CA GLY A 583 -26.97 22.89 12.07
C GLY A 583 -25.51 22.44 11.97
N GLY A 584 -25.22 21.69 10.91
CA GLY A 584 -23.89 21.14 10.56
C GLY A 584 -23.39 21.63 9.20
N GLY A 585 -22.18 21.21 8.81
CA GLY A 585 -21.61 21.49 7.48
C GLY A 585 -21.08 22.91 7.25
N GLY A 586 -20.90 23.68 8.32
CA GLY A 586 -20.26 25.00 8.27
C GLY A 586 -21.13 26.19 7.83
N LYS A 587 -22.44 25.97 7.68
CA LYS A 587 -23.42 27.05 7.43
C LYS A 587 -23.54 27.95 8.66
N GLY A 588 -23.55 29.27 8.46
CA GLY A 588 -23.65 30.26 9.54
C GLY A 588 -22.38 30.41 10.38
N MET A 589 -21.20 30.09 9.83
CA MET A 589 -19.91 30.34 10.49
C MET A 589 -19.20 31.58 9.92
N ARG A 590 -18.62 32.41 10.79
CA ARG A 590 -17.80 33.57 10.39
C ARG A 590 -16.53 33.64 11.22
N ILE A 591 -15.40 33.81 10.54
CA ILE A 591 -14.11 34.06 11.20
C ILE A 591 -13.96 35.57 11.34
N VAL A 592 -13.67 36.02 12.56
CA VAL A 592 -13.38 37.42 12.85
C VAL A 592 -11.92 37.53 13.28
N THR A 593 -11.10 38.13 12.44
CA THR A 593 -9.68 38.36 12.71
C THR A 593 -9.39 39.78 13.19
N ASP A 594 -10.16 40.76 12.69
CA ASP A 594 -10.07 42.16 13.12
C ASP A 594 -10.75 42.32 14.49
N PRO A 595 -10.04 42.80 15.52
CA PRO A 595 -10.62 43.04 16.84
C PRO A 595 -11.57 44.24 16.89
N SER A 596 -11.86 44.95 15.79
CA SER A 596 -12.79 46.07 15.78
C SER A 596 -14.25 45.64 16.02
N GLU A 597 -14.99 46.43 16.79
CA GLU A 597 -16.40 46.16 17.09
C GLU A 597 -17.27 46.15 15.82
N SER A 598 -16.96 47.02 14.85
CA SER A 598 -17.65 47.08 13.56
C SER A 598 -17.52 45.78 12.77
N ALA A 599 -16.30 45.22 12.66
CA ALA A 599 -16.06 43.98 11.93
C ALA A 599 -16.74 42.79 12.61
N PHE A 600 -16.72 42.75 13.95
CA PHE A 600 -17.42 41.72 14.71
C PHE A 600 -18.93 41.78 14.52
N ARG A 601 -19.54 42.98 14.58
CA ARG A 601 -20.99 43.17 14.38
C ARG A 601 -21.44 42.74 12.99
N GLU A 602 -20.70 43.13 11.95
CA GLU A 602 -21.01 42.72 10.57
C GLU A 602 -20.99 41.19 10.41
N ALA A 603 -19.96 40.54 10.97
CA ALA A 603 -19.85 39.09 10.97
C ALA A 603 -20.99 38.41 11.77
N LEU A 604 -21.34 38.95 12.93
CA LEU A 604 -22.43 38.45 13.78
C LEU A 604 -23.77 38.51 13.03
N GLU A 605 -24.14 39.67 12.49
CA GLU A 605 -25.40 39.85 11.74
C GLU A 605 -25.46 38.93 10.51
N SER A 606 -24.32 38.73 9.85
CA SER A 606 -24.20 37.80 8.72
C SER A 606 -24.44 36.34 9.14
N ALA A 607 -23.84 35.91 10.26
CA ALA A 607 -24.02 34.57 10.82
C ALA A 607 -25.46 34.33 11.29
N GLN A 608 -26.05 35.28 12.02
CA GLN A 608 -27.43 35.19 12.53
C GLN A 608 -28.46 35.12 11.41
N ARG A 609 -28.31 35.94 10.37
CA ARG A 609 -29.21 35.93 9.20
C ARG A 609 -29.17 34.61 8.44
N GLU A 610 -27.97 34.06 8.26
CA GLU A 610 -27.79 32.76 7.61
C GLU A 610 -28.39 31.62 8.47
N SER A 611 -28.16 31.66 9.78
CA SER A 611 -28.73 30.70 10.73
C SER A 611 -30.26 30.76 10.78
N LEU A 612 -30.83 31.96 10.83
CA LEU A 612 -32.28 32.17 10.82
C LEU A 612 -32.91 31.63 9.53
N LYS A 613 -32.28 31.90 8.38
CA LYS A 613 -32.74 31.39 7.08
C LYS A 613 -32.66 29.86 7.00
N ALA A 614 -31.61 29.25 7.55
CA ALA A 614 -31.35 27.82 7.42
C ALA A 614 -32.07 26.96 8.48
N PHE A 615 -32.21 27.47 9.70
CA PHE A 615 -32.61 26.69 10.87
C PHE A 615 -33.73 27.34 11.70
N GLY A 616 -34.21 28.54 11.32
CA GLY A 616 -35.25 29.25 12.07
C GLY A 616 -34.80 29.73 13.46
N ASN A 617 -33.49 29.77 13.72
CA ASN A 617 -32.89 30.14 14.99
C ASN A 617 -31.69 31.06 14.74
N ASP A 618 -31.62 32.20 15.42
CA ASP A 618 -30.56 33.21 15.28
C ASP A 618 -29.51 33.18 16.41
N THR A 619 -29.60 32.23 17.33
CA THR A 619 -28.69 32.09 18.46
C THR A 619 -27.33 31.56 17.98
N VAL A 620 -26.26 32.21 18.43
CA VAL A 620 -24.88 31.90 18.07
C VAL A 620 -24.03 31.59 19.30
N LEU A 621 -22.87 31.00 19.04
CA LEU A 621 -21.78 30.80 19.98
C LEU A 621 -20.49 31.40 19.41
N ILE A 622 -19.58 31.81 20.30
CA ILE A 622 -18.27 32.39 19.95
C ILE A 622 -17.20 31.43 20.44
N GLU A 623 -16.29 31.05 19.56
CA GLU A 623 -15.18 30.15 19.89
C GLU A 623 -13.85 30.76 19.51
N LYS A 624 -12.78 30.32 20.18
CA LYS A 624 -11.42 30.58 19.73
C LYS A 624 -11.22 29.96 18.34
N TYR A 625 -10.68 30.75 17.40
CA TYR A 625 -10.32 30.23 16.09
C TYR A 625 -8.92 29.62 16.12
N ILE A 626 -8.82 28.32 15.82
CA ILE A 626 -7.55 27.59 15.68
C ILE A 626 -7.01 27.82 14.26
N LYS A 627 -5.77 28.29 14.14
CA LYS A 627 -5.19 28.72 12.85
C LYS A 627 -4.67 27.57 12.00
N ARG A 628 -3.97 26.60 12.61
CA ARG A 628 -3.45 25.39 11.94
C ARG A 628 -4.10 24.13 12.52
N PRO A 629 -5.43 23.95 12.34
CA PRO A 629 -6.16 22.84 12.92
C PRO A 629 -5.99 21.56 12.10
N ARG A 630 -5.74 20.44 12.78
CA ARG A 630 -5.96 19.08 12.29
C ARG A 630 -7.28 18.55 12.80
N HIS A 631 -7.98 17.79 11.95
CA HIS A 631 -9.18 17.08 12.34
C HIS A 631 -8.77 15.66 12.74
N ILE A 632 -8.70 15.39 14.04
CA ILE A 632 -8.32 14.09 14.59
C ILE A 632 -9.51 13.51 15.33
N GLU A 633 -9.84 12.28 15.07
CA GLU A 633 -11.02 11.63 15.65
C GLU A 633 -10.68 10.29 16.26
N VAL A 634 -11.40 9.90 17.31
CA VAL A 634 -11.17 8.63 18.01
C VAL A 634 -12.36 7.71 17.82
N GLN A 635 -12.10 6.50 17.34
CA GLN A 635 -13.11 5.46 17.32
C GLN A 635 -13.35 4.95 18.74
N VAL A 636 -14.60 5.02 19.20
CA VAL A 636 -15.03 4.40 20.46
C VAL A 636 -15.99 3.26 20.19
N PHE A 637 -15.98 2.29 21.10
CA PHE A 637 -16.92 1.18 21.09
C PHE A 637 -17.40 0.91 22.51
N ALA A 638 -18.71 0.78 22.68
CA ALA A 638 -19.32 0.55 23.98
C ALA A 638 -20.34 -0.59 23.95
N ASP A 639 -20.43 -1.36 25.04
CA ASP A 639 -21.48 -2.38 25.20
C ASP A 639 -22.61 -1.94 26.13
N THR A 640 -23.68 -2.74 26.20
CA THR A 640 -24.84 -2.47 27.09
C THR A 640 -24.53 -2.70 28.57
N LEU A 641 -23.31 -3.10 28.92
CA LEU A 641 -22.87 -3.38 30.29
C LEU A 641 -22.03 -2.23 30.87
N GLY A 642 -21.85 -1.15 30.10
CA GLY A 642 -21.09 0.03 30.50
C GLY A 642 -19.58 -0.07 30.22
N ASN A 643 -19.12 -1.12 29.53
CA ASN A 643 -17.72 -1.17 29.08
C ASN A 643 -17.56 -0.29 27.84
N VAL A 644 -16.46 0.45 27.79
CA VAL A 644 -16.12 1.36 26.70
C VAL A 644 -14.63 1.25 26.40
N VAL A 645 -14.27 1.12 25.12
CA VAL A 645 -12.89 1.08 24.62
C VAL A 645 -12.68 2.07 23.48
N SER A 646 -11.44 2.52 23.32
CA SER A 646 -10.92 3.23 22.15
C SER A 646 -10.30 2.23 21.18
N LEU A 647 -10.64 2.35 19.90
CA LEU A 647 -10.00 1.63 18.78
C LEU A 647 -9.02 2.55 18.03
N TRP A 648 -8.37 3.44 18.79
CA TRP A 648 -7.39 4.42 18.32
C TRP A 648 -7.97 5.54 17.46
N GLU A 649 -7.09 6.45 17.08
CA GLU A 649 -7.42 7.67 16.36
C GLU A 649 -7.21 7.57 14.85
N ARG A 650 -7.90 8.45 14.13
CA ARG A 650 -7.75 8.71 12.70
C ARG A 650 -7.48 10.20 12.49
N ASP A 651 -6.75 10.52 11.43
CA ASP A 651 -6.61 11.88 10.93
C ASP A 651 -7.43 12.05 9.64
N CYS A 652 -8.36 13.01 9.67
CA CYS A 652 -9.26 13.35 8.58
C CYS A 652 -9.06 14.81 8.12
N SER A 653 -7.89 15.38 8.35
CA SER A 653 -7.59 16.79 8.08
C SER A 653 -7.71 17.14 6.60
N VAL A 654 -7.45 16.20 5.69
CA VAL A 654 -7.57 16.45 4.26
C VAL A 654 -9.04 16.41 3.84
N GLN A 655 -9.66 17.60 3.82
CA GLN A 655 -11.07 17.78 3.52
C GLN A 655 -11.32 18.96 2.56
N ARG A 656 -12.39 18.88 1.77
CA ARG A 656 -12.86 19.94 0.87
C ARG A 656 -14.21 20.45 1.36
N ARG A 657 -14.32 21.72 1.77
CA ARG A 657 -15.57 22.30 2.29
C ARG A 657 -16.28 21.41 3.33
N ASN A 658 -15.51 20.87 4.28
CA ASN A 658 -15.96 19.92 5.32
C ASN A 658 -16.32 18.50 4.82
N GLN A 659 -16.08 18.17 3.56
CA GLN A 659 -16.18 16.82 3.01
C GLN A 659 -14.81 16.13 3.14
N LYS A 660 -14.72 15.04 3.92
CA LYS A 660 -13.49 14.25 4.09
C LYS A 660 -13.11 13.58 2.76
N ILE A 661 -11.83 13.63 2.40
CA ILE A 661 -11.31 13.19 1.08
C ILE A 661 -10.34 12.00 1.24
N ILE A 662 -9.32 12.17 2.10
CA ILE A 662 -8.38 11.13 2.49
C ILE A 662 -8.30 11.09 4.01
N GLU A 663 -8.38 9.89 4.54
CA GLU A 663 -8.30 9.58 5.97
C GLU A 663 -7.14 8.63 6.23
N GLU A 664 -6.50 8.76 7.38
CA GLU A 664 -5.41 7.88 7.77
C GLU A 664 -5.46 7.45 9.23
N ALA A 665 -4.97 6.25 9.52
CA ALA A 665 -4.86 5.70 10.87
C ALA A 665 -3.54 4.96 11.04
N PRO A 666 -2.82 5.13 12.17
CA PRO A 666 -3.04 6.14 13.21
C PRO A 666 -2.79 7.58 12.71
N ALA A 667 -3.13 8.58 13.50
CA ALA A 667 -2.83 9.97 13.16
C ALA A 667 -1.30 10.22 13.24
N PRO A 668 -0.68 10.81 12.20
CA PRO A 668 0.77 10.98 12.16
C PRO A 668 1.25 12.04 13.17
N GLY A 669 2.46 11.84 13.70
CA GLY A 669 3.12 12.83 14.57
C GLY A 669 2.59 12.95 16.00
N LEU A 670 1.60 12.16 16.43
CA LEU A 670 1.16 12.15 17.83
C LEU A 670 2.07 11.28 18.71
N SER A 671 2.55 11.84 19.83
CA SER A 671 3.28 11.09 20.85
C SER A 671 2.38 10.02 21.49
N GLN A 672 2.99 9.02 22.12
CA GLN A 672 2.23 7.95 22.78
C GLN A 672 1.39 8.49 23.93
N GLU A 673 1.93 9.43 24.70
CA GLU A 673 1.26 10.08 25.83
C GLU A 673 0.02 10.85 25.36
N LEU A 674 0.16 11.61 24.27
CA LEU A 674 -0.93 12.38 23.69
C LEU A 674 -2.03 11.46 23.13
N ARG A 675 -1.66 10.35 22.50
CA ARG A 675 -2.60 9.32 22.01
C ARG A 675 -3.38 8.66 23.15
N VAL A 676 -2.69 8.35 24.25
CA VAL A 676 -3.31 7.83 25.48
C VAL A 676 -4.28 8.84 26.05
N ASP A 677 -3.90 10.11 26.15
CA ASP A 677 -4.76 11.17 26.67
C ASP A 677 -6.01 11.34 25.78
N LEU A 678 -5.83 11.50 24.46
CA LEU A 678 -6.91 11.62 23.49
C LEU A 678 -7.89 10.45 23.57
N SER A 679 -7.38 9.21 23.62
CA SER A 679 -8.20 8.01 23.78
C SER A 679 -8.96 7.98 25.11
N SER A 680 -8.31 8.41 26.20
CA SER A 680 -8.95 8.48 27.52
C SER A 680 -10.09 9.50 27.55
N LYS A 681 -9.93 10.65 26.88
CA LYS A 681 -10.97 11.68 26.74
C LYS A 681 -12.13 11.20 25.88
N ALA A 682 -11.86 10.48 24.80
CA ALA A 682 -12.90 9.88 23.97
C ALA A 682 -13.72 8.83 24.75
N ILE A 683 -13.06 7.99 25.55
CA ILE A 683 -13.73 7.02 26.43
C ILE A 683 -14.58 7.74 27.48
N ALA A 684 -14.07 8.82 28.08
CA ALA A 684 -14.81 9.63 29.04
C ALA A 684 -16.07 10.27 28.39
N ALA A 685 -15.93 10.82 27.18
CA ALA A 685 -17.04 11.36 26.40
C ALA A 685 -18.15 10.33 26.17
N ALA A 686 -17.79 9.13 25.70
CA ALA A 686 -18.75 8.06 25.46
C ALA A 686 -19.42 7.56 26.75
N LYS A 687 -18.69 7.48 27.87
CA LYS A 687 -19.26 7.12 29.18
C LYS A 687 -20.25 8.17 29.68
N ALA A 688 -19.97 9.46 29.47
CA ALA A 688 -20.81 10.56 29.93
C ALA A 688 -22.24 10.51 29.37
N VAL A 689 -22.42 9.93 28.17
CA VAL A 689 -23.71 9.80 27.50
C VAL A 689 -24.27 8.38 27.53
N SER A 690 -23.67 7.47 28.30
CA SER A 690 -24.04 6.04 28.33
C SER A 690 -24.13 5.42 26.92
N TYR A 691 -23.10 5.68 26.11
CA TYR A 691 -23.06 5.30 24.70
C TYR A 691 -23.08 3.77 24.51
N VAL A 692 -23.59 3.29 23.37
CA VAL A 692 -23.62 1.87 22.98
C VAL A 692 -23.30 1.73 21.49
N GLY A 693 -22.59 0.66 21.11
CA GLY A 693 -22.20 0.38 19.74
C GLY A 693 -20.96 1.19 19.31
N ALA A 694 -20.83 1.39 17.99
CA ALA A 694 -19.74 2.17 17.42
C ALA A 694 -20.07 3.68 17.45
N GLY A 695 -19.11 4.50 17.83
CA GLY A 695 -19.21 5.95 17.80
C GLY A 695 -17.86 6.59 17.50
N THR A 696 -17.85 7.86 17.13
CA THR A 696 -16.59 8.58 16.89
C THR A 696 -16.63 9.93 17.58
N VAL A 697 -15.61 10.20 18.39
CA VAL A 697 -15.43 11.49 19.06
C VAL A 697 -14.45 12.30 18.22
N GLU A 698 -14.91 13.40 17.64
CA GLU A 698 -14.12 14.26 16.78
C GLU A 698 -13.47 15.39 17.59
N PHE A 699 -12.17 15.59 17.37
CA PHE A 699 -11.36 16.63 17.99
C PHE A 699 -10.73 17.53 16.94
N ILE A 700 -10.60 18.81 17.28
CA ILE A 700 -9.71 19.74 16.60
C ILE A 700 -8.39 19.78 17.37
N PHE A 701 -7.32 19.37 16.71
CA PHE A 701 -5.96 19.43 17.23
C PHE A 701 -5.23 20.66 16.68
N ASP A 702 -4.61 21.46 17.54
CA ASP A 702 -3.84 22.63 17.15
C ASP A 702 -2.37 22.26 16.96
N ASN A 703 -1.88 22.33 15.73
CA ASN A 703 -0.49 22.01 15.41
C ASN A 703 0.53 22.91 16.11
N ASP A 704 0.15 24.14 16.49
CA ASP A 704 1.08 25.10 17.07
C ASP A 704 1.26 24.88 18.59
N THR A 705 0.18 24.48 19.28
CA THR A 705 0.19 24.29 20.75
C THR A 705 0.18 22.84 21.19
N SER A 706 -0.03 21.90 20.25
CA SER A 706 -0.26 20.48 20.51
C SER A 706 -1.41 20.19 21.49
N GLN A 707 -2.39 21.10 21.56
CA GLN A 707 -3.62 20.93 22.33
C GLN A 707 -4.73 20.39 21.43
N PHE A 708 -5.65 19.62 22.01
CA PHE A 708 -6.85 19.17 21.31
C PHE A 708 -8.12 19.59 22.04
N TYR A 709 -9.18 19.76 21.27
CA TYR A 709 -10.46 20.21 21.77
C TYR A 709 -11.60 19.43 21.11
N PHE A 710 -12.58 19.01 21.90
CA PHE A 710 -13.79 18.35 21.44
C PHE A 710 -14.53 19.25 20.45
N MET A 711 -14.89 18.66 19.32
CA MET A 711 -15.72 19.30 18.30
C MET A 711 -17.14 18.77 18.38
N GLU A 712 -17.30 17.47 18.18
CA GLU A 712 -18.60 16.78 18.22
C GLU A 712 -18.41 15.27 18.42
N MET A 713 -19.51 14.56 18.64
CA MET A 713 -19.53 13.09 18.68
C MET A 713 -20.54 12.59 17.67
N ASN A 714 -20.05 11.88 16.65
CA ASN A 714 -20.91 11.24 15.66
C ASN A 714 -21.45 9.93 16.22
N THR A 715 -22.78 9.84 16.28
CA THR A 715 -23.48 8.78 17.01
C THR A 715 -23.78 7.56 16.12
N ARG A 716 -22.76 7.12 15.38
CA ARG A 716 -22.86 6.08 14.35
C ARG A 716 -21.48 5.50 14.01
N LEU A 717 -21.48 4.44 13.18
CA LEU A 717 -20.28 4.01 12.47
C LEU A 717 -19.85 5.12 11.49
N GLN A 718 -18.56 5.46 11.47
CA GLN A 718 -18.02 6.42 10.50
C GLN A 718 -17.77 5.77 9.14
N VAL A 719 -17.73 6.58 8.08
CA VAL A 719 -17.51 6.10 6.70
C VAL A 719 -16.13 5.47 6.60
N GLU A 720 -15.15 6.13 7.21
CA GLU A 720 -13.72 5.87 7.30
C GLU A 720 -13.34 4.84 8.38
N HIS A 721 -14.30 4.10 8.95
CA HIS A 721 -13.99 3.00 9.85
C HIS A 721 -13.03 1.93 9.26
N PRO A 722 -12.95 1.67 7.93
CA PRO A 722 -12.02 0.68 7.41
C PRO A 722 -10.55 0.95 7.74
N VAL A 723 -10.08 2.21 7.83
CA VAL A 723 -8.68 2.45 8.25
C VAL A 723 -8.44 2.00 9.69
N THR A 724 -9.43 2.16 10.58
CA THR A 724 -9.38 1.61 11.93
C THR A 724 -9.40 0.08 11.91
N GLU A 725 -10.23 -0.55 11.07
CA GLU A 725 -10.23 -2.00 10.91
C GLU A 725 -8.86 -2.52 10.45
N MET A 726 -8.21 -1.84 9.51
CA MET A 726 -6.92 -2.25 8.96
C MET A 726 -5.78 -2.22 9.99
N VAL A 727 -5.78 -1.23 10.90
CA VAL A 727 -4.73 -1.14 11.93
C VAL A 727 -5.03 -1.93 13.20
N THR A 728 -6.29 -2.35 13.39
CA THR A 728 -6.73 -3.15 14.55
C THR A 728 -6.97 -4.63 14.22
N GLY A 729 -7.17 -4.98 12.95
CA GLY A 729 -7.57 -6.33 12.54
C GLY A 729 -8.97 -6.73 13.01
N LEU A 730 -9.81 -5.76 13.39
CA LEU A 730 -11.16 -5.98 13.92
C LEU A 730 -12.24 -5.69 12.88
N ASP A 731 -13.35 -6.43 12.93
CA ASP A 731 -14.57 -6.15 12.18
C ASP A 731 -15.54 -5.37 13.08
N LEU A 732 -15.66 -4.07 12.84
CA LEU A 732 -16.47 -3.17 13.67
C LEU A 732 -17.97 -3.47 13.51
N VAL A 733 -18.40 -3.93 12.33
CA VAL A 733 -19.80 -4.33 12.10
C VAL A 733 -20.13 -5.62 12.87
N ASP A 734 -19.19 -6.57 12.96
CA ASP A 734 -19.37 -7.76 13.81
C ASP A 734 -19.58 -7.31 15.25
N TRP A 735 -18.70 -6.45 15.78
CA TRP A 735 -18.85 -5.92 17.13
C TRP A 735 -20.18 -5.20 17.35
N GLN A 736 -20.70 -4.47 16.35
CA GLN A 736 -22.00 -3.81 16.46
C GLN A 736 -23.12 -4.85 16.62
N LEU A 737 -23.06 -5.95 15.87
CA LEU A 737 -24.01 -7.06 15.98
C LEU A 737 -23.90 -7.79 17.32
N GLN A 738 -22.67 -8.02 17.83
CA GLN A 738 -22.44 -8.62 19.14
C GLN A 738 -23.09 -7.80 20.26
N VAL A 739 -22.77 -6.51 20.30
CA VAL A 739 -23.26 -5.61 21.33
C VAL A 739 -24.77 -5.44 21.24
N ALA A 740 -25.31 -5.31 20.04
CA ALA A 740 -26.76 -5.21 19.85
C ALA A 740 -27.51 -6.48 20.28
N ALA A 741 -26.88 -7.67 20.15
CA ALA A 741 -27.41 -8.92 20.73
C ALA A 741 -27.30 -8.98 22.26
N GLY A 742 -26.66 -7.99 22.89
CA GLY A 742 -26.45 -7.87 24.33
C GLY A 742 -25.27 -8.69 24.85
N ASN A 743 -24.27 -8.96 24.00
CA ASN A 743 -22.98 -9.53 24.39
C ASN A 743 -22.00 -8.45 24.86
N PRO A 744 -21.04 -8.78 25.75
CA PRO A 744 -19.96 -7.87 26.13
C PRO A 744 -19.02 -7.59 24.96
N LEU A 745 -18.22 -6.52 25.08
CA LEU A 745 -17.12 -6.26 24.14
C LEU A 745 -16.18 -7.48 24.02
N PRO A 746 -15.80 -7.89 22.80
CA PRO A 746 -14.95 -9.08 22.62
C PRO A 746 -13.53 -8.94 23.18
N LEU A 747 -12.99 -7.72 23.26
CA LEU A 747 -11.65 -7.44 23.75
C LEU A 747 -11.67 -6.29 24.77
N ALA A 748 -10.75 -6.37 25.74
CA ALA A 748 -10.43 -5.27 26.64
C ALA A 748 -9.47 -4.27 25.96
N GLN A 749 -9.39 -3.04 26.48
CA GLN A 749 -8.55 -1.97 25.94
C GLN A 749 -7.10 -2.39 25.70
N SER A 750 -6.49 -3.10 26.64
CA SER A 750 -5.09 -3.53 26.58
C SER A 750 -4.81 -4.64 25.57
N SER A 751 -5.84 -5.27 25.02
CA SER A 751 -5.75 -6.32 24.00
C SER A 751 -6.04 -5.83 22.58
N ILE A 752 -6.43 -4.56 22.41
CA ILE A 752 -6.71 -3.99 21.10
C ILE A 752 -5.38 -3.61 20.43
N PRO A 753 -5.04 -4.19 19.27
CA PRO A 753 -3.76 -3.94 18.63
C PRO A 753 -3.77 -2.61 17.87
N LEU A 754 -2.57 -2.05 17.64
CA LEU A 754 -2.31 -0.94 16.73
C LEU A 754 -1.11 -1.33 15.87
N VAL A 755 -1.37 -1.82 14.65
CA VAL A 755 -0.38 -2.48 13.80
C VAL A 755 -0.34 -1.82 12.43
N GLY A 756 0.81 -1.29 12.06
CA GLY A 756 1.02 -0.66 10.75
C GLY A 756 0.33 0.69 10.62
N HIS A 757 0.10 1.09 9.37
CA HIS A 757 -0.56 2.35 8.99
C HIS A 757 -1.51 2.10 7.82
N ALA A 758 -2.66 2.76 7.82
CA ALA A 758 -3.65 2.65 6.77
C ALA A 758 -4.07 4.01 6.23
N PHE A 759 -4.37 4.05 4.93
CA PHE A 759 -5.01 5.18 4.26
C PHE A 759 -6.32 4.73 3.65
N GLU A 760 -7.30 5.61 3.63
CA GLU A 760 -8.51 5.50 2.82
C GLU A 760 -8.62 6.71 1.90
N ALA A 761 -9.03 6.48 0.66
CA ALA A 761 -9.38 7.52 -0.29
C ALA A 761 -10.81 7.31 -0.79
N ARG A 762 -11.62 8.36 -0.72
CA ARG A 762 -13.01 8.35 -1.20
C ARG A 762 -13.08 8.68 -2.69
N ILE A 763 -13.50 7.71 -3.49
CA ILE A 763 -13.69 7.88 -4.93
C ILE A 763 -15.07 8.47 -5.17
N TYR A 764 -15.12 9.75 -5.57
CA TYR A 764 -16.36 10.46 -5.88
C TYR A 764 -16.55 10.65 -7.38
N ALA A 765 -17.80 10.55 -7.82
CA ALA A 765 -18.27 11.04 -9.11
C ALA A 765 -18.39 12.57 -9.07
N GLU A 766 -17.25 13.27 -9.14
CA GLU A 766 -17.14 14.72 -9.11
C GLU A 766 -16.07 15.17 -10.11
N ASN A 767 -16.14 16.42 -10.57
CA ASN A 767 -15.12 17.04 -11.39
C ASN A 767 -14.27 18.04 -10.58
N PRO A 768 -13.06 17.67 -10.11
CA PRO A 768 -12.22 18.54 -9.27
C PRO A 768 -11.88 19.88 -9.92
N ARG A 769 -11.59 19.90 -11.23
CA ARG A 769 -11.22 21.11 -11.97
C ARG A 769 -12.40 22.05 -12.18
N ASN A 770 -13.62 21.51 -12.23
CA ASN A 770 -14.85 22.28 -12.26
C ASN A 770 -15.45 22.44 -10.85
N ASN A 771 -14.62 22.91 -9.90
CA ASN A 771 -15.02 23.20 -8.51
C ASN A 771 -15.63 22.02 -7.74
N PHE A 772 -15.25 20.79 -8.09
CA PHE A 772 -15.81 19.54 -7.54
C PHE A 772 -17.34 19.51 -7.70
N LEU A 773 -17.83 19.93 -8.87
CA LEU A 773 -19.23 19.72 -9.22
C LEU A 773 -19.49 18.21 -9.33
N PRO A 774 -20.53 17.70 -8.66
CA PRO A 774 -20.90 16.30 -8.79
C PRO A 774 -21.26 15.93 -10.23
N ASP A 775 -21.05 14.67 -10.58
CA ASP A 775 -21.35 14.15 -11.91
C ASP A 775 -22.21 12.89 -11.80
N SER A 776 -23.02 12.64 -12.82
CA SER A 776 -23.95 11.50 -12.85
C SER A 776 -24.03 10.93 -14.25
N GLY A 777 -24.28 9.63 -14.36
CA GLY A 777 -24.13 8.92 -15.62
C GLY A 777 -23.88 7.44 -15.42
N THR A 778 -23.82 6.71 -16.53
CA THR A 778 -23.51 5.29 -16.51
C THR A 778 -22.00 5.09 -16.38
N LEU A 779 -21.56 4.19 -15.50
CA LEU A 779 -20.17 3.74 -15.43
C LEU A 779 -19.84 2.85 -16.64
N ARG A 780 -19.46 3.46 -17.77
CA ARG A 780 -19.22 2.75 -19.05
C ARG A 780 -18.02 1.81 -18.98
N TYR A 781 -16.98 2.22 -18.26
CA TYR A 781 -15.82 1.39 -17.96
C TYR A 781 -15.39 1.61 -16.53
N LEU A 782 -15.13 0.52 -15.83
CA LEU A 782 -14.62 0.52 -14.46
C LEU A 782 -13.54 -0.56 -14.35
N SER A 783 -12.31 -0.13 -14.10
CA SER A 783 -11.20 -1.00 -13.68
C SER A 783 -10.80 -0.59 -12.29
N THR A 784 -10.65 -1.56 -11.40
CA THR A 784 -10.20 -1.33 -10.01
C THR A 784 -8.93 -2.12 -9.76
N PRO A 785 -8.04 -1.69 -8.84
CA PRO A 785 -6.95 -2.53 -8.37
C PRO A 785 -7.50 -3.83 -7.77
N GLU A 786 -6.72 -4.90 -7.81
CA GLU A 786 -7.14 -6.19 -7.26
C GLU A 786 -7.08 -6.16 -5.71
N PRO A 787 -8.21 -6.31 -4.99
CA PRO A 787 -8.19 -6.35 -3.53
C PRO A 787 -7.48 -7.58 -3.01
N THR A 788 -6.61 -7.43 -2.01
CA THR A 788 -5.94 -8.57 -1.37
C THR A 788 -6.82 -9.26 -0.34
N HIS A 789 -7.80 -8.55 0.22
CA HIS A 789 -8.76 -9.09 1.19
C HIS A 789 -10.08 -8.30 1.19
N ILE A 790 -11.13 -8.94 1.72
CA ILE A 790 -12.46 -8.32 1.92
C ILE A 790 -12.60 -7.75 3.34
N PHE A 791 -12.02 -8.42 4.33
CA PHE A 791 -12.01 -8.02 5.74
C PHE A 791 -10.56 -7.83 6.20
N ALA A 792 -10.35 -6.91 7.14
CA ALA A 792 -9.03 -6.68 7.70
C ALA A 792 -8.40 -8.00 8.21
N PRO A 793 -7.09 -8.20 8.01
CA PRO A 793 -6.41 -9.41 8.47
C PRO A 793 -6.39 -9.47 10.00
N GLU A 794 -6.67 -10.64 10.57
CA GLU A 794 -6.62 -10.84 12.02
C GLU A 794 -5.17 -10.79 12.53
N PHE A 795 -4.93 -10.03 13.60
CA PHE A 795 -3.64 -9.99 14.28
C PHE A 795 -3.64 -10.92 15.50
N ALA A 796 -2.49 -11.51 15.83
CA ALA A 796 -2.34 -12.34 17.02
C ALA A 796 -2.67 -11.53 18.29
N LEU A 797 -3.68 -11.96 19.03
CA LEU A 797 -4.18 -11.26 20.22
C LEU A 797 -3.13 -11.26 21.34
N ILE A 798 -2.95 -10.10 22.00
CA ILE A 798 -2.11 -9.97 23.18
C ILE A 798 -2.86 -10.60 24.37
N THR A 799 -2.51 -11.83 24.74
CA THR A 799 -3.07 -12.49 25.92
C THR A 799 -2.38 -11.99 27.19
N SER A 800 -2.83 -10.88 27.77
CA SER A 800 -2.57 -10.56 29.17
C SER A 800 -3.71 -11.12 30.02
N LYS A 801 -3.39 -11.82 31.14
CA LYS A 801 -4.42 -12.26 32.09
C LYS A 801 -5.12 -11.03 32.68
N PRO A 802 -6.46 -11.03 32.81
CA PRO A 802 -7.17 -9.92 33.42
C PRO A 802 -6.80 -9.84 34.91
N THR A 803 -6.03 -8.83 35.30
CA THR A 803 -5.90 -8.43 36.70
C THR A 803 -7.12 -7.60 37.07
N THR A 804 -7.88 -8.08 38.05
CA THR A 804 -9.03 -7.40 38.62
C THR A 804 -8.65 -6.01 39.14
N SER A 805 -9.47 -5.02 38.79
CA SER A 805 -9.61 -3.67 39.36
C SER A 805 -8.40 -2.71 39.28
N SER A 806 -8.36 -1.90 38.22
CA SER A 806 -8.31 -0.41 38.30
C SER A 806 -8.28 0.19 36.90
N SER A 807 -9.13 1.19 36.63
CA SER A 807 -9.14 1.98 35.40
C SER A 807 -7.94 2.94 35.34
N SER A 808 -6.73 2.42 35.17
CA SER A 808 -5.51 3.21 35.06
C SER A 808 -5.10 3.41 33.60
N GLN A 809 -4.54 4.59 33.29
CA GLN A 809 -3.94 4.95 32.00
C GLN A 809 -2.96 3.89 31.44
N SER A 810 -2.48 2.96 32.27
CA SER A 810 -1.63 1.83 31.88
C SER A 810 -2.25 0.91 30.82
N ASP A 811 -3.59 0.77 30.77
CA ASP A 811 -4.26 -0.12 29.81
C ASP A 811 -4.31 0.45 28.38
N LEU A 812 -4.07 1.75 28.24
CA LEU A 812 -3.98 2.46 26.95
C LEU A 812 -2.54 2.49 26.41
N ILE A 813 -1.57 1.95 27.17
CA ILE A 813 -0.20 1.76 26.73
C ILE A 813 -0.15 0.37 26.06
N PRO A 814 0.14 0.29 24.74
CA PRO A 814 0.37 -0.99 24.10
C PRO A 814 1.46 -1.74 24.89
N ALA A 815 1.18 -2.99 25.28
CA ALA A 815 2.13 -3.79 26.04
C ALA A 815 3.52 -3.76 25.36
N PRO A 816 4.63 -3.65 26.12
CA PRO A 816 5.97 -3.68 25.54
C PRO A 816 6.09 -4.96 24.70
N LYS A 817 6.36 -4.77 23.41
CA LYS A 817 6.33 -5.78 22.34
C LYS A 817 6.78 -7.15 22.84
N SER A 818 5.84 -8.04 23.17
CA SER A 818 6.14 -9.47 23.20
C SER A 818 6.38 -9.86 21.75
N HIS A 819 7.66 -9.97 21.35
CA HIS A 819 8.11 -10.18 19.97
C HIS A 819 7.65 -11.54 19.38
N ALA A 820 6.37 -11.68 19.09
CA ALA A 820 5.92 -12.37 17.89
C ALA A 820 5.94 -11.32 16.78
N SER A 821 6.91 -11.41 15.87
CA SER A 821 7.02 -10.49 14.74
C SER A 821 5.85 -10.77 13.78
N THR A 822 4.71 -10.08 13.95
CA THR A 822 3.64 -10.12 12.94
C THR A 822 4.22 -9.53 11.66
N VAL A 823 4.48 -10.39 10.67
CA VAL A 823 4.87 -9.95 9.32
C VAL A 823 3.66 -9.22 8.75
N ILE A 824 3.76 -7.90 8.59
CA ILE A 824 2.71 -7.10 7.96
C ILE A 824 2.93 -7.21 6.45
N ASN A 825 2.04 -7.93 5.78
CA ASN A 825 2.01 -7.94 4.32
C ASN A 825 1.23 -6.72 3.85
N PRO A 826 1.79 -5.90 2.94
CA PRO A 826 1.08 -4.74 2.41
C PRO A 826 -0.21 -5.21 1.73
N SER A 827 -1.32 -4.54 2.02
CA SER A 827 -2.64 -5.03 1.67
C SER A 827 -3.58 -3.92 1.18
N LEU A 828 -4.56 -4.32 0.37
CA LEU A 828 -5.50 -3.41 -0.29
C LEU A 828 -6.91 -3.98 -0.18
N ARG A 829 -7.86 -3.11 0.16
CA ARG A 829 -9.28 -3.40 0.28
C ARG A 829 -10.09 -2.33 -0.45
N ILE A 830 -11.18 -2.75 -1.08
CA ILE A 830 -12.11 -1.85 -1.76
C ILE A 830 -13.52 -2.06 -1.22
N GLU A 831 -14.12 -0.99 -0.73
CA GLU A 831 -15.54 -0.95 -0.42
C GLU A 831 -16.27 -0.24 -1.56
N GLN A 832 -17.02 -0.99 -2.36
CA GLN A 832 -17.73 -0.46 -3.53
C GLN A 832 -19.22 -0.77 -3.47
N GLY A 833 -20.04 0.19 -3.91
CA GLY A 833 -21.50 0.05 -4.06
C GLY A 833 -21.96 -0.07 -5.52
N PHE A 834 -21.05 0.14 -6.48
CA PHE A 834 -21.34 0.20 -7.91
C PHE A 834 -20.42 -0.74 -8.69
N THR A 835 -20.88 -1.16 -9.87
CA THR A 835 -20.13 -2.01 -10.80
C THR A 835 -20.20 -1.40 -12.20
N GLN A 836 -19.37 -1.87 -13.13
CA GLN A 836 -19.46 -1.43 -14.53
C GLN A 836 -20.89 -1.61 -15.08
N GLY A 837 -21.38 -0.59 -15.77
CA GLY A 837 -22.75 -0.52 -16.29
C GLY A 837 -23.77 0.04 -15.30
N ALA A 838 -23.41 0.25 -14.03
CA ALA A 838 -24.32 0.87 -13.06
C ALA A 838 -24.54 2.36 -13.37
N GLN A 839 -25.73 2.86 -13.05
CA GLN A 839 -26.09 4.26 -13.17
C GLN A 839 -25.80 5.00 -11.86
N ILE A 840 -24.97 6.03 -11.92
CA ILE A 840 -24.87 7.05 -10.86
C ILE A 840 -25.99 8.05 -11.10
N GLY A 841 -26.88 8.19 -10.12
CA GLY A 841 -28.03 9.10 -10.16
C GLY A 841 -27.85 10.33 -9.28
N VAL A 842 -28.66 11.36 -9.49
CA VAL A 842 -28.54 12.67 -8.82
C VAL A 842 -29.12 12.72 -7.38
N PHE A 843 -29.87 11.69 -6.98
CA PHE A 843 -30.65 11.71 -5.73
C PHE A 843 -29.83 11.40 -4.46
N TYR A 844 -28.64 10.83 -4.63
CA TYR A 844 -27.81 10.30 -3.55
C TYR A 844 -26.38 10.81 -3.64
N ASP A 845 -25.56 10.47 -2.65
CA ASP A 845 -24.15 10.84 -2.55
C ASP A 845 -23.30 10.34 -3.76
N PRO A 846 -22.30 11.11 -4.24
CA PRO A 846 -21.48 10.75 -5.40
C PRO A 846 -20.45 9.64 -5.14
N MET A 847 -20.32 9.14 -3.92
CA MET A 847 -19.27 8.19 -3.58
C MET A 847 -19.49 6.86 -4.30
N ILE A 848 -18.54 6.52 -5.18
CA ILE A 848 -18.51 5.28 -5.94
C ILE A 848 -17.93 4.15 -5.09
N ALA A 849 -16.80 4.43 -4.44
CA ALA A 849 -16.04 3.45 -3.66
C ALA A 849 -15.12 4.11 -2.64
N LYS A 850 -14.60 3.31 -1.72
CA LYS A 850 -13.50 3.64 -0.81
C LYS A 850 -12.34 2.70 -1.10
N VAL A 851 -11.17 3.27 -1.37
CA VAL A 851 -9.94 2.51 -1.59
C VAL A 851 -9.13 2.59 -0.31
N VAL A 852 -8.93 1.44 0.34
CA VAL A 852 -8.27 1.33 1.64
C VAL A 852 -6.99 0.54 1.48
N VAL A 853 -5.87 1.08 1.93
CA VAL A 853 -4.58 0.40 1.87
C VAL A 853 -3.95 0.34 3.24
N HIS A 854 -3.12 -0.67 3.49
CA HIS A 854 -2.42 -0.87 4.74
C HIS A 854 -1.00 -1.34 4.49
N GLY A 855 -0.06 -0.73 5.18
CA GLY A 855 1.36 -1.07 5.16
C GLY A 855 1.92 -1.15 6.57
N ARG A 856 3.16 -1.58 6.68
CA ARG A 856 3.90 -1.63 7.95
C ARG A 856 4.14 -0.25 8.57
N ASP A 857 4.17 0.77 7.72
CA ASP A 857 4.40 2.17 8.05
C ASP A 857 3.64 3.07 7.06
N ARG A 858 3.57 4.37 7.39
CA ARG A 858 2.88 5.38 6.58
C ARG A 858 3.43 5.45 5.16
N THR A 859 4.74 5.34 4.98
CA THR A 859 5.40 5.44 3.66
C THR A 859 5.01 4.29 2.74
N GLU A 860 5.01 3.05 3.26
CA GLU A 860 4.58 1.86 2.52
C GLU A 860 3.09 1.94 2.16
N ALA A 861 2.25 2.31 3.12
CA ALA A 861 0.82 2.50 2.88
C ALA A 861 0.57 3.58 1.81
N LEU A 862 1.30 4.70 1.86
CA LEU A 862 1.16 5.77 0.87
C LEU A 862 1.60 5.33 -0.54
N ARG A 863 2.70 4.58 -0.64
CA ARG A 863 3.14 3.98 -1.92
C ARG A 863 2.08 3.04 -2.49
N MET A 864 1.43 2.26 -1.63
CA MET A 864 0.31 1.41 -2.03
C MET A 864 -0.89 2.23 -2.50
N LEU A 865 -1.25 3.30 -1.79
CA LEU A 865 -2.38 4.16 -2.16
C LEU A 865 -2.18 4.74 -3.57
N ARG A 866 -0.99 5.29 -3.83
CA ARG A 866 -0.64 5.85 -5.15
C ARG A 866 -0.77 4.80 -6.25
N LYS A 867 -0.22 3.61 -6.03
CA LYS A 867 -0.34 2.49 -6.97
C LYS A 867 -1.80 2.07 -7.19
N ALA A 868 -2.60 2.01 -6.13
CA ALA A 868 -4.01 1.67 -6.20
C ALA A 868 -4.82 2.68 -7.03
N LEU A 869 -4.53 3.97 -6.86
CA LEU A 869 -5.16 5.04 -7.61
C LEU A 869 -4.74 5.03 -9.09
N ASP A 870 -3.50 4.65 -9.41
CA ASP A 870 -3.02 4.48 -10.79
C ASP A 870 -3.75 3.34 -11.53
N GLU A 871 -4.22 2.32 -10.81
CA GLU A 871 -4.95 1.17 -11.37
C GLU A 871 -6.49 1.39 -11.41
N TYR A 872 -6.98 2.48 -10.79
CA TYR A 872 -8.41 2.78 -10.68
C TYR A 872 -8.88 3.65 -11.87
N HIS A 873 -9.46 3.03 -12.89
CA HIS A 873 -9.90 3.71 -14.11
C HIS A 873 -11.43 3.80 -14.19
N VAL A 874 -11.93 5.01 -14.48
CA VAL A 874 -13.38 5.26 -14.67
C VAL A 874 -13.64 6.03 -15.96
N VAL A 875 -14.59 5.55 -16.75
CA VAL A 875 -15.16 6.24 -17.91
C VAL A 875 -16.68 6.26 -17.80
N GLY A 876 -17.28 7.38 -18.20
CA GLY A 876 -18.71 7.61 -18.21
C GLY A 876 -19.14 8.77 -17.31
N VAL A 877 -18.49 8.92 -16.15
CA VAL A 877 -18.60 10.08 -15.26
C VAL A 877 -17.21 10.65 -14.97
N SER A 878 -17.15 11.93 -14.63
CA SER A 878 -15.98 12.59 -14.05
C SER A 878 -15.71 12.04 -12.65
N THR A 879 -14.45 11.91 -12.28
CA THR A 879 -14.06 11.43 -10.95
C THR A 879 -12.92 12.23 -10.36
N ASN A 880 -12.79 12.15 -9.04
CA ASN A 880 -11.70 12.76 -8.28
C ASN A 880 -10.40 11.94 -8.23
N VAL A 881 -10.29 10.81 -8.95
CA VAL A 881 -9.15 9.88 -8.86
C VAL A 881 -7.81 10.56 -9.17
N GLU A 882 -7.76 11.35 -10.24
CA GLU A 882 -6.53 12.06 -10.61
C GLU A 882 -6.11 13.07 -9.55
N PHE A 883 -7.09 13.79 -8.98
CA PHE A 883 -6.87 14.73 -7.88
C PHE A 883 -6.33 14.02 -6.63
N LEU A 884 -6.92 12.88 -6.25
CA LEU A 884 -6.46 12.07 -5.12
C LEU A 884 -5.02 11.59 -5.31
N ARG A 885 -4.65 11.21 -6.53
CA ARG A 885 -3.28 10.79 -6.87
C ARG A 885 -2.29 11.94 -6.73
N THR A 886 -2.63 13.13 -7.26
CA THR A 886 -1.78 14.32 -7.11
C THR A 886 -1.64 14.71 -5.63
N LEU A 887 -2.72 14.62 -4.85
CA LEU A 887 -2.71 14.86 -3.41
C LEU A 887 -1.81 13.87 -2.67
N ALA A 888 -1.94 12.57 -2.94
CA ALA A 888 -1.10 11.53 -2.35
C ALA A 888 0.38 11.65 -2.75
N GLY A 889 0.69 12.34 -3.85
CA GLY A 889 2.04 12.66 -4.32
C GLY A 889 2.59 14.02 -3.84
N ASN A 890 1.80 14.83 -3.15
CA ASN A 890 2.21 16.14 -2.67
C ASN A 890 3.24 16.04 -1.53
N SER A 891 4.29 16.85 -1.55
CA SER A 891 5.37 16.81 -0.55
C SER A 891 4.86 17.08 0.86
N SER A 892 4.00 18.09 1.06
CA SER A 892 3.45 18.40 2.39
C SER A 892 2.57 17.27 2.92
N PHE A 893 1.86 16.53 2.04
CA PHE A 893 1.12 15.35 2.45
C PHE A 893 2.05 14.18 2.83
N ILE A 894 3.12 13.96 2.06
CA ILE A 894 4.15 12.94 2.34
C ILE A 894 4.85 13.21 3.68
N ASP A 895 5.16 14.47 3.96
CA ASP A 895 5.85 14.90 5.19
C ASP A 895 4.93 15.02 6.41
N ALA A 896 3.63 14.74 6.24
CA ALA A 896 2.59 14.85 7.26
C ALA A 896 2.38 16.27 7.84
N ASP A 897 2.62 17.32 7.04
CA ASP A 897 2.20 18.70 7.35
C ASP A 897 0.71 18.87 7.01
N LEU A 898 -0.14 18.29 7.84
CA LEU A 898 -1.59 18.22 7.62
C LEU A 898 -2.34 19.35 8.36
N GLU A 899 -3.36 19.90 7.70
CA GLU A 899 -4.33 20.82 8.30
C GLU A 899 -5.64 20.83 7.50
N THR A 900 -6.74 21.27 8.10
CA THR A 900 -8.06 21.32 7.42
C THR A 900 -8.12 22.29 6.22
N GLY A 901 -7.15 23.20 6.12
CA GLY A 901 -6.94 24.12 5.00
C GLY A 901 -6.01 23.60 3.90
N PHE A 902 -5.65 22.31 3.90
CA PHE A 902 -4.65 21.73 3.00
C PHE A 902 -4.94 21.99 1.51
N ILE A 903 -6.15 21.69 1.03
CA ILE A 903 -6.49 21.78 -0.40
C ILE A 903 -6.43 23.24 -0.92
N PRO A 904 -7.03 24.25 -0.26
CA PRO A 904 -6.86 25.64 -0.66
C PRO A 904 -5.40 26.12 -0.64
N LYS A 905 -4.61 25.69 0.35
CA LYS A 905 -3.21 26.11 0.51
C LYS A 905 -2.31 25.58 -0.60
N HIS A 906 -2.51 24.32 -1.00
CA HIS A 906 -1.72 23.63 -2.03
C HIS A 906 -2.41 23.60 -3.41
N PHE A 907 -3.37 24.51 -3.65
CA PHE A 907 -4.23 24.46 -4.84
C PHE A 907 -3.45 24.36 -6.16
N ASN A 908 -2.41 25.17 -6.35
CA ASN A 908 -1.63 25.18 -7.60
C ASN A 908 -0.87 23.85 -7.83
N GLU A 909 -0.42 23.21 -6.76
CA GLU A 909 0.28 21.91 -6.82
C GLU A 909 -0.70 20.76 -7.06
N LEU A 910 -1.93 20.87 -6.53
CA LEU A 910 -2.98 19.87 -6.69
C LEU A 910 -3.70 19.97 -8.04
N PHE A 911 -3.67 21.14 -8.68
CA PHE A 911 -4.30 21.42 -9.97
C PHE A 911 -3.31 21.99 -10.98
N PRO A 912 -2.25 21.23 -11.34
CA PRO A 912 -1.31 21.68 -12.36
C PRO A 912 -2.02 21.93 -13.70
N PRO A 913 -1.47 22.80 -14.59
CA PRO A 913 -2.01 22.99 -15.93
C PRO A 913 -2.17 21.66 -16.69
N ILE A 914 -3.19 21.56 -17.53
CA ILE A 914 -3.36 20.38 -18.40
C ILE A 914 -2.30 20.47 -19.50
N GLU A 915 -1.40 19.50 -19.54
CA GLU A 915 -0.36 19.41 -20.57
C GLU A 915 -0.94 18.94 -21.91
N GLU A 916 -0.36 19.42 -23.00
CA GLU A 916 -0.71 18.93 -24.33
C GLU A 916 -0.27 17.46 -24.51
N PRO A 917 -1.07 16.62 -25.21
CA PRO A 917 -0.70 15.23 -25.45
C PRO A 917 0.65 15.11 -26.18
N THR A 918 1.55 14.27 -25.67
CA THR A 918 2.85 14.06 -26.32
C THR A 918 2.67 13.33 -27.68
N PRO A 919 3.63 13.48 -28.62
CA PRO A 919 3.60 12.72 -29.87
C PRO A 919 3.51 11.20 -29.67
N GLU A 920 4.11 10.65 -28.62
CA GLU A 920 4.02 9.22 -28.28
C GLU A 920 2.60 8.82 -27.88
N LEU A 921 1.89 9.67 -27.13
CA LEU A 921 0.50 9.40 -26.74
C LEU A 921 -0.44 9.49 -27.94
N LEU A 922 -0.24 10.49 -28.81
CA LEU A 922 -0.98 10.65 -30.07
C LEU A 922 -0.74 9.47 -31.03
N ALA A 923 0.50 8.98 -31.12
CA ALA A 923 0.85 7.78 -31.86
C ALA A 923 0.13 6.53 -31.31
N GLN A 924 0.09 6.36 -30.00
CA GLN A 924 -0.63 5.26 -29.34
C GLN A 924 -2.14 5.30 -29.63
N ALA A 925 -2.76 6.47 -29.53
CA ALA A 925 -4.19 6.64 -29.84
C ALA A 925 -4.51 6.23 -31.29
N ALA A 926 -3.70 6.70 -32.24
CA ALA A 926 -3.90 6.40 -33.65
C ALA A 926 -3.64 4.91 -33.96
N LEU A 927 -2.60 4.30 -33.35
CA LEU A 927 -2.32 2.87 -33.48
C LEU A 927 -3.48 2.02 -32.93
N PHE A 928 -4.09 2.43 -31.81
CA PHE A 928 -5.27 1.75 -31.28
C PHE A 928 -6.45 1.79 -32.25
N VAL A 929 -6.77 2.94 -32.82
CA VAL A 929 -7.84 3.08 -33.82
C VAL A 929 -7.55 2.19 -35.04
N ALA A 930 -6.34 2.26 -35.58
CA ALA A 930 -5.94 1.46 -36.74
C ALA A 930 -5.99 -0.05 -36.47
N LEU A 931 -5.51 -0.51 -35.30
CA LEU A 931 -5.52 -1.93 -34.93
C LEU A 931 -6.91 -2.45 -34.63
N ARG A 932 -7.80 -1.64 -34.03
CA ARG A 932 -9.19 -2.00 -33.78
C ARG A 932 -10.00 -2.18 -35.07
N GLU A 933 -9.68 -1.39 -36.10
CA GLU A 933 -10.34 -1.45 -37.41
C GLU A 933 -9.74 -2.49 -38.36
N HIS A 934 -8.57 -3.06 -38.01
CA HIS A 934 -7.94 -4.11 -38.78
C HIS A 934 -8.75 -5.42 -38.69
N PRO A 935 -9.15 -6.03 -39.83
CA PRO A 935 -9.84 -7.31 -39.81
C PRO A 935 -8.94 -8.39 -39.22
N THR A 936 -9.33 -8.97 -38.08
CA THR A 936 -8.66 -10.15 -37.54
C THR A 936 -9.04 -11.35 -38.42
N PRO A 937 -8.08 -12.16 -38.93
CA PRO A 937 -8.43 -13.38 -39.66
C PRO A 937 -9.24 -14.30 -38.73
N SER A 938 -10.51 -14.56 -39.10
CA SER A 938 -11.41 -15.35 -38.27
C SER A 938 -10.88 -16.78 -38.11
N THR A 939 -10.63 -17.21 -36.87
CA THR A 939 -10.21 -18.58 -36.52
C THR A 939 -11.34 -19.62 -36.55
N ALA A 940 -12.56 -19.25 -37.00
CA ALA A 940 -13.70 -20.17 -37.04
C ALA A 940 -14.45 -20.14 -38.39
N GLY A 941 -14.28 -21.22 -39.17
CA GLY A 941 -15.34 -21.91 -39.92
C GLY A 941 -16.03 -21.26 -41.13
N SER A 942 -15.92 -19.96 -41.36
CA SER A 942 -16.49 -19.31 -42.55
C SER A 942 -15.41 -18.58 -43.33
N ALA A 943 -14.73 -19.30 -44.23
CA ALA A 943 -13.80 -18.73 -45.20
C ALA A 943 -14.60 -17.92 -46.24
N SER A 944 -15.03 -16.73 -45.85
CA SER A 944 -15.41 -15.71 -46.82
C SER A 944 -14.14 -15.29 -47.55
N PRO A 945 -14.11 -15.28 -48.90
CA PRO A 945 -12.96 -14.74 -49.63
C PRO A 945 -12.65 -13.29 -49.23
N TRP A 946 -13.64 -12.57 -48.67
CA TRP A 946 -13.48 -11.20 -48.17
C TRP A 946 -12.73 -11.09 -46.83
N THR A 947 -12.64 -12.17 -46.04
CA THR A 947 -11.87 -12.18 -44.78
C THR A 947 -10.48 -12.82 -44.93
N SER A 948 -10.27 -13.63 -45.97
CA SER A 948 -8.97 -14.25 -46.29
C SER A 948 -8.06 -13.38 -47.15
N LEU A 949 -8.57 -12.30 -47.75
CA LEU A 949 -7.78 -11.35 -48.53
C LEU A 949 -7.20 -10.28 -47.62
N SER A 950 -6.07 -10.59 -46.98
CA SER A 950 -5.20 -9.56 -46.40
C SER A 950 -4.71 -8.64 -47.51
N SER A 951 -5.22 -7.40 -47.55
CA SER A 951 -4.66 -6.30 -48.35
C SER A 951 -4.96 -6.31 -49.86
N ARG A 952 -6.23 -6.25 -50.29
CA ARG A 952 -6.58 -5.62 -51.57
C ARG A 952 -7.54 -4.46 -51.39
N ARG A 953 -6.98 -3.26 -51.19
CA ARG A 953 -7.54 -2.05 -51.81
C ARG A 953 -6.94 -1.95 -53.21
N PHE A 954 -7.66 -1.42 -54.19
CA PHE A 954 -7.07 -1.08 -55.49
C PHE A 954 -6.01 0.02 -55.25
N GLY A 955 -4.76 -0.38 -54.94
CA GLY A 955 -3.71 0.55 -54.50
C GLY A 955 -2.43 -0.06 -53.88
N GLY A 956 -2.39 -1.32 -53.40
CA GLY A 956 -1.14 -1.99 -52.97
C GLY A 956 -1.23 -2.87 -51.70
N ASP A 957 -0.15 -3.61 -51.42
CA ASP A 957 -0.02 -4.63 -50.35
C ASP A 957 0.21 -4.07 -48.92
N ARG A 958 0.35 -2.73 -48.77
CA ARG A 958 0.62 -2.06 -47.49
C ARG A 958 -0.66 -1.38 -46.97
N TYR A 959 -1.00 -1.63 -45.70
CA TYR A 959 -2.06 -0.88 -45.02
C TYR A 959 -1.56 0.51 -44.66
N GLU A 960 -2.26 1.56 -45.10
CA GLU A 960 -1.91 2.95 -44.84
C GLU A 960 -3.19 3.72 -44.50
N CYS A 961 -3.17 4.50 -43.41
CA CYS A 961 -4.29 5.33 -42.99
C CYS A 961 -3.82 6.61 -42.30
N THR A 962 -4.66 7.65 -42.35
CA THR A 962 -4.45 8.89 -41.58
C THR A 962 -5.59 9.03 -40.58
N ILE A 963 -5.25 9.17 -39.31
CA ILE A 963 -6.19 9.32 -38.21
C ILE A 963 -6.14 10.78 -37.71
N PRO A 964 -7.22 11.55 -37.84
CA PRO A 964 -7.32 12.85 -37.19
C PRO A 964 -7.63 12.68 -35.69
N LEU A 965 -6.97 13.47 -34.85
CA LEU A 965 -7.16 13.50 -33.41
C LEU A 965 -7.26 14.96 -32.93
N GLN A 966 -8.09 15.20 -31.92
CA GLN A 966 -8.23 16.49 -31.24
C GLN A 966 -8.28 16.27 -29.73
N THR A 967 -7.95 17.29 -28.94
CA THR A 967 -8.23 17.31 -27.51
C THR A 967 -9.73 17.58 -27.27
N ASP A 968 -10.24 17.22 -26.09
CA ASP A 968 -11.62 17.50 -25.70
C ASP A 968 -11.86 18.96 -25.24
N THR A 969 -10.78 19.71 -25.01
CA THR A 969 -10.78 21.15 -24.75
C THR A 969 -10.97 21.94 -26.04
N ALA A 970 -11.53 23.15 -25.96
CA ALA A 970 -12.00 23.93 -27.11
C ALA A 970 -10.92 24.40 -28.13
N SER A 971 -9.66 23.95 -28.01
CA SER A 971 -8.65 24.16 -29.06
C SER A 971 -9.02 23.34 -30.30
N LYS A 972 -9.41 24.04 -31.36
CA LYS A 972 -9.90 23.44 -32.62
C LYS A 972 -8.81 22.81 -33.49
N GLU A 973 -7.58 22.68 -32.98
CA GLU A 973 -6.45 22.26 -33.80
C GLU A 973 -6.41 20.74 -33.92
N THR A 974 -6.58 20.27 -35.15
CA THR A 974 -6.58 18.84 -35.46
C THR A 974 -5.16 18.36 -35.67
N VAL A 975 -4.72 17.42 -34.83
CA VAL A 975 -3.49 16.66 -35.06
C VAL A 975 -3.79 15.57 -36.09
N THR A 976 -2.89 15.37 -37.04
CA THR A 976 -3.01 14.26 -38.00
C THR A 976 -1.91 13.24 -37.75
N VAL A 977 -2.30 11.97 -37.59
CA VAL A 977 -1.35 10.87 -37.39
C VAL A 977 -1.44 9.93 -38.58
N HIS A 978 -0.34 9.81 -39.30
CA HIS A 978 -0.20 8.92 -40.44
C HIS A 978 0.39 7.58 -39.99
N ILE A 979 -0.22 6.48 -40.39
CA ILE A 979 0.18 5.12 -40.05
C ILE A 979 0.37 4.32 -41.34
N ALA A 980 1.54 3.72 -41.50
CA ALA A 980 1.84 2.79 -42.59
C ALA A 980 2.36 1.46 -42.04
N SER A 981 1.71 0.35 -42.35
CA SER A 981 2.19 -0.98 -42.01
C SER A 981 3.45 -1.30 -42.82
N THR A 982 4.50 -1.75 -42.13
CA THR A 982 5.76 -2.20 -42.74
C THR A 982 5.78 -3.72 -42.88
N THR A 983 5.49 -4.41 -41.78
CA THR A 983 5.38 -5.87 -41.67
C THR A 983 4.28 -6.21 -40.65
N SER A 984 3.91 -7.49 -40.52
CA SER A 984 2.89 -7.90 -39.56
C SER A 984 3.23 -7.42 -38.13
N GLY A 985 2.32 -6.64 -37.54
CA GLY A 985 2.47 -6.09 -36.19
C GLY A 985 3.45 -4.92 -36.05
N HIS A 986 4.00 -4.38 -37.14
CA HIS A 986 4.92 -3.24 -37.13
C HIS A 986 4.43 -2.09 -38.03
N PHE A 987 4.59 -0.86 -37.55
CA PHE A 987 4.04 0.34 -38.17
C PHE A 987 5.05 1.49 -38.19
N ASP A 988 5.13 2.21 -39.30
CA ASP A 988 5.73 3.55 -39.32
C ASP A 988 4.64 4.55 -38.95
N VAL A 989 4.88 5.35 -37.90
CA VAL A 989 3.90 6.30 -37.37
C VAL A 989 4.46 7.72 -37.45
N THR A 990 3.81 8.61 -38.20
CA THR A 990 4.19 10.02 -38.29
C THR A 990 3.10 10.89 -37.69
N VAL A 991 3.41 11.57 -36.59
CA VAL A 991 2.53 12.51 -35.90
C VAL A 991 2.83 13.92 -36.40
N LYS A 992 1.82 14.60 -36.93
CA LYS A 992 1.89 16.00 -37.37
C LYS A 992 1.03 16.86 -36.47
N THR A 993 1.67 17.65 -35.62
CA THR A 993 1.04 18.71 -34.84
C THR A 993 1.24 20.05 -35.59
N PRO A 994 0.52 21.12 -35.22
CA PRO A 994 0.75 22.46 -35.78
C PRO A 994 2.18 22.97 -35.56
N ALA A 995 2.82 22.56 -34.46
CA ALA A 995 4.16 23.00 -34.07
C ALA A 995 5.30 22.10 -34.60
N SER A 996 5.06 20.81 -34.81
CA SER A 996 6.13 19.85 -35.14
C SER A 996 5.64 18.62 -35.91
N THR A 997 6.58 17.93 -36.55
CA THR A 997 6.36 16.60 -37.15
C THR A 997 7.35 15.62 -36.56
N THR A 998 6.84 14.54 -35.97
CA THR A 998 7.63 13.49 -35.32
C THR A 998 7.33 12.16 -35.99
N THR A 999 8.36 11.37 -36.30
CA THR A 999 8.20 10.05 -36.94
C THR A 999 8.82 8.96 -36.07
N PHE A 1000 8.06 7.90 -35.84
CA PHE A 1000 8.45 6.71 -35.14
C PHE A 1000 8.50 5.54 -36.13
N PRO A 1001 9.70 5.11 -36.57
CA PRO A 1001 9.84 4.02 -37.52
C PRO A 1001 9.67 2.65 -36.85
N SER A 1002 9.09 1.71 -37.58
CA SER A 1002 9.03 0.29 -37.21
C SER A 1002 8.55 0.02 -35.78
N VAL A 1003 7.49 0.70 -35.35
CA VAL A 1003 6.85 0.57 -34.03
C VAL A 1003 6.12 -0.76 -33.95
N PRO A 1004 6.54 -1.73 -33.10
CA PRO A 1004 5.77 -2.93 -32.85
C PRO A 1004 4.54 -2.56 -32.00
N ALA A 1005 3.34 -2.94 -32.43
CA ALA A 1005 2.11 -2.65 -31.71
C ALA A 1005 1.08 -3.79 -31.87
N HIS A 1006 0.39 -4.13 -30.78
CA HIS A 1006 -0.73 -5.07 -30.79
C HIS A 1006 -1.71 -4.77 -29.66
N LEU A 1007 -2.91 -5.35 -29.75
CA LEU A 1007 -3.97 -5.24 -28.75
C LEU A 1007 -4.13 -6.57 -27.99
N PRO A 1008 -3.50 -6.75 -26.79
CA PRO A 1008 -3.73 -7.94 -25.97
C PRO A 1008 -5.19 -8.10 -25.55
N THR A 1009 -5.89 -6.99 -25.34
CA THR A 1009 -7.32 -6.94 -25.02
C THR A 1009 -7.98 -5.84 -25.87
N PRO A 1010 -9.32 -5.79 -25.97
CA PRO A 1010 -10.02 -4.74 -26.73
C PRO A 1010 -9.75 -3.31 -26.23
N THR A 1011 -9.22 -3.14 -25.01
CA THR A 1011 -8.97 -1.84 -24.38
C THR A 1011 -7.52 -1.65 -23.97
N THR A 1012 -6.60 -2.56 -24.29
CA THR A 1012 -5.18 -2.45 -23.93
C THR A 1012 -4.34 -2.46 -25.19
N LEU A 1013 -3.50 -1.45 -25.37
CA LEU A 1013 -2.48 -1.37 -26.41
C LEU A 1013 -1.12 -1.65 -25.79
N THR A 1014 -0.38 -2.60 -26.36
CA THR A 1014 1.04 -2.81 -26.07
C THR A 1014 1.85 -2.38 -27.27
N THR A 1015 2.76 -1.42 -27.06
CA THR A 1015 3.61 -0.88 -28.13
C THR A 1015 5.02 -0.57 -27.64
N THR A 1016 6.01 -0.55 -28.55
CA THR A 1016 7.35 -0.04 -28.22
C THR A 1016 7.66 1.22 -29.01
N ILE A 1017 7.71 2.36 -28.31
CA ILE A 1017 8.07 3.66 -28.89
C ILE A 1017 9.32 4.17 -28.17
N ASN A 1018 10.31 4.69 -28.89
CA ASN A 1018 11.58 5.18 -28.33
C ASN A 1018 12.30 4.16 -27.41
N ALA A 1019 12.27 2.88 -27.78
CA ALA A 1019 12.81 1.76 -26.99
C ALA A 1019 12.17 1.54 -25.61
N ALA A 1020 11.06 2.22 -25.30
CA ALA A 1020 10.25 1.98 -24.12
C ALA A 1020 9.05 1.09 -24.49
N LEU A 1021 8.89 -0.03 -23.78
CA LEU A 1021 7.68 -0.86 -23.86
C LEU A 1021 6.57 -0.16 -23.05
N LEU A 1022 5.48 0.19 -23.73
CA LEU A 1022 4.34 0.91 -23.18
C LEU A 1022 3.11 0.02 -23.20
N ASN A 1023 2.39 -0.02 -22.08
CA ASN A 1023 1.07 -0.64 -21.96
C ASN A 1023 0.08 0.45 -21.59
N THR A 1024 -0.83 0.75 -22.51
CA THR A 1024 -1.77 1.86 -22.36
C THR A 1024 -3.19 1.34 -22.45
N THR A 1025 -4.02 1.70 -21.46
CA THR A 1025 -5.45 1.35 -21.48
C THR A 1025 -6.19 2.43 -22.25
N ILE A 1026 -6.89 2.07 -23.32
CA ILE A 1026 -7.62 3.00 -24.19
C ILE A 1026 -9.06 2.51 -24.28
N VAL A 1027 -9.97 3.31 -23.74
CA VAL A 1027 -11.41 3.04 -23.75
C VAL A 1027 -12.07 3.96 -24.76
N SER A 1028 -12.63 3.36 -25.80
CA SER A 1028 -13.46 4.08 -26.77
C SER A 1028 -14.87 4.29 -26.21
N GLN A 1029 -15.30 5.55 -26.22
CA GLN A 1029 -16.66 5.98 -25.96
C GLN A 1029 -17.26 6.50 -27.28
N PRO A 1030 -18.10 5.72 -27.96
CA PRO A 1030 -18.76 6.18 -29.18
C PRO A 1030 -19.73 7.33 -28.87
N PRO A 1031 -20.06 8.15 -29.89
CA PRO A 1031 -21.05 9.20 -29.72
C PRO A 1031 -22.43 8.60 -29.37
N PRO A 1032 -23.29 9.34 -28.67
CA PRO A 1032 -24.64 8.87 -28.37
C PRO A 1032 -25.42 8.57 -29.66
N PRO A 1033 -26.14 7.43 -29.75
CA PRO A 1033 -26.73 6.94 -30.99
C PRO A 1033 -27.81 7.85 -31.61
N ASN A 1034 -28.32 8.83 -30.87
CA ASN A 1034 -29.39 9.74 -31.29
C ASN A 1034 -28.93 11.19 -31.47
N VAL A 1035 -27.62 11.44 -31.45
CA VAL A 1035 -27.07 12.79 -31.63
C VAL A 1035 -26.47 12.91 -33.03
N PRO A 1036 -26.97 13.84 -33.88
CA PRO A 1036 -26.40 14.07 -35.20
C PRO A 1036 -24.90 14.41 -35.12
N ALA A 1037 -24.12 13.87 -36.05
CA ALA A 1037 -22.71 14.19 -36.15
C ALA A 1037 -22.52 15.69 -36.40
N SER A 1038 -21.60 16.31 -35.66
CA SER A 1038 -21.32 17.73 -35.77
C SER A 1038 -19.86 18.05 -35.51
N SER A 1039 -19.48 19.30 -35.73
CA SER A 1039 -18.16 19.81 -35.35
C SER A 1039 -17.98 19.95 -33.84
N ASN A 1040 -19.03 19.72 -33.03
CA ASN A 1040 -18.94 19.71 -31.58
C ASN A 1040 -18.30 18.39 -31.10
N PRO A 1041 -17.18 18.43 -30.35
CA PRO A 1041 -16.54 17.25 -29.76
C PRO A 1041 -17.49 16.35 -28.96
N ASN A 1042 -18.57 16.91 -28.41
CA ASN A 1042 -19.55 16.14 -27.65
C ASN A 1042 -20.32 15.10 -28.48
N THR A 1043 -20.34 15.29 -29.80
CA THR A 1043 -21.03 14.43 -30.78
C THR A 1043 -20.11 13.45 -31.49
N MET A 1044 -18.84 13.40 -31.08
CA MET A 1044 -17.79 12.60 -31.69
C MET A 1044 -17.39 11.43 -30.78
N GLU A 1045 -16.68 10.45 -31.35
CA GLU A 1045 -16.06 9.38 -30.57
C GLU A 1045 -14.96 9.96 -29.68
N ARG A 1046 -14.95 9.54 -28.42
CA ARG A 1046 -13.89 9.88 -27.45
C ARG A 1046 -13.03 8.66 -27.16
N LEU A 1047 -11.73 8.86 -27.08
CA LEU A 1047 -10.75 7.88 -26.65
C LEU A 1047 -10.22 8.32 -25.28
N HIS A 1048 -10.58 7.59 -24.23
CA HIS A 1048 -10.06 7.81 -22.89
C HIS A 1048 -8.81 6.95 -22.69
N MET A 1049 -7.66 7.61 -22.67
CA MET A 1049 -6.35 6.98 -22.52
C MET A 1049 -5.90 7.08 -21.08
N PHE A 1050 -5.53 5.94 -20.50
CA PHE A 1050 -4.92 5.84 -19.19
C PHE A 1050 -3.47 5.37 -19.37
N ALA A 1051 -2.53 6.27 -19.13
CA ALA A 1051 -1.09 6.05 -19.25
C ALA A 1051 -0.34 6.79 -18.14
N ASN A 1052 0.66 6.14 -17.53
CA ASN A 1052 1.48 6.72 -16.46
C ASN A 1052 0.64 7.34 -15.30
N GLY A 1053 -0.52 6.76 -15.00
CA GLY A 1053 -1.46 7.24 -13.98
C GLY A 1053 -2.30 8.46 -14.39
N HIS A 1054 -2.11 9.02 -15.60
CA HIS A 1054 -2.90 10.14 -16.11
C HIS A 1054 -4.02 9.65 -17.02
N LYS A 1055 -5.16 10.35 -16.98
CA LYS A 1055 -6.25 10.20 -17.93
C LYS A 1055 -6.19 11.34 -18.95
N THR A 1056 -6.00 11.00 -20.22
CA THR A 1056 -6.09 11.95 -21.33
C THR A 1056 -7.27 11.57 -22.21
N THR A 1057 -8.16 12.52 -22.51
CA THR A 1057 -9.26 12.30 -23.44
C THR A 1057 -8.91 12.92 -24.78
N LEU A 1058 -8.91 12.09 -25.82
CA LEU A 1058 -8.82 12.53 -27.21
C LEU A 1058 -10.15 12.31 -27.91
N VAL A 1059 -10.39 13.06 -28.97
CA VAL A 1059 -11.59 13.00 -29.78
C VAL A 1059 -11.18 12.61 -31.20
N VAL A 1060 -11.94 11.71 -31.82
CA VAL A 1060 -11.78 11.34 -33.23
C VAL A 1060 -12.79 12.15 -34.05
N PRO A 1061 -12.34 13.14 -34.84
CA PRO A 1061 -13.25 13.98 -35.61
C PRO A 1061 -14.10 13.19 -36.59
N SER A 1062 -15.38 13.56 -36.69
CA SER A 1062 -16.27 13.00 -37.69
C SER A 1062 -15.79 13.35 -39.11
N PRO A 1063 -15.85 12.40 -40.07
CA PRO A 1063 -15.49 12.69 -41.46
C PRO A 1063 -16.34 13.81 -42.06
N ASN A 1064 -15.75 14.62 -42.96
CA ASN A 1064 -16.44 15.75 -43.60
C ASN A 1064 -17.75 15.38 -44.30
N TRP A 1065 -17.82 14.19 -44.91
CA TRP A 1065 -19.05 13.71 -45.55
C TRP A 1065 -20.18 13.47 -44.53
N LEU A 1066 -19.85 12.98 -43.34
CA LEU A 1066 -20.82 12.76 -42.25
C LEU A 1066 -21.29 14.10 -41.65
N LEU A 1067 -20.37 15.06 -41.50
CA LEU A 1067 -20.71 16.43 -41.08
C LEU A 1067 -21.62 17.13 -42.09
N SER A 1068 -21.38 16.93 -43.40
CA SER A 1068 -22.23 17.52 -44.45
C SER A 1068 -23.66 16.98 -44.45
N LEU A 1069 -23.91 15.81 -43.86
CA LEU A 1069 -25.24 15.24 -43.67
C LEU A 1069 -25.95 15.81 -42.41
N GLY A 1070 -25.22 16.38 -41.45
CA GLY A 1070 -25.74 16.94 -40.19
C GLY A 1070 -25.80 18.48 -40.15
N GLY A 1071 -25.26 19.17 -41.16
CA GLY A 1071 -25.10 20.63 -41.20
C GLY A 1071 -26.39 21.45 -41.15
N ASP A 1072 -27.54 20.89 -41.54
CA ASP A 1072 -28.83 21.59 -41.54
C ASP A 1072 -29.50 21.69 -40.16
N VAL A 1073 -28.98 21.04 -39.11
CA VAL A 1073 -29.66 20.94 -37.79
C VAL A 1073 -29.09 21.89 -36.72
N LEU A 1074 -27.85 22.38 -36.85
CA LEU A 1074 -27.10 23.02 -35.74
C LEU A 1074 -26.84 24.52 -35.87
N SER A 1075 -27.16 25.15 -36.99
CA SER A 1075 -27.01 26.60 -37.19
C SER A 1075 -27.99 27.47 -36.37
N ALA A 1076 -28.82 26.87 -35.52
CA ALA A 1076 -29.91 27.54 -34.79
C ALA A 1076 -29.59 27.99 -33.34
N ALA A 1077 -28.42 27.71 -32.76
CA ALA A 1077 -28.24 27.71 -31.29
C ALA A 1077 -27.26 28.75 -30.69
N ARG A 1078 -27.23 30.01 -31.16
CA ARG A 1078 -26.35 31.08 -30.60
C ARG A 1078 -26.82 31.66 -29.25
N GLY A 1079 -28.02 31.31 -28.78
CA GLY A 1079 -28.66 31.80 -27.55
C GLY A 1079 -28.92 30.75 -26.47
N ALA A 1080 -28.52 29.50 -26.71
CA ALA A 1080 -28.97 28.34 -25.96
C ALA A 1080 -28.22 28.15 -24.62
N LEU A 1081 -28.90 28.40 -23.50
CA LEU A 1081 -28.52 27.94 -22.17
C LEU A 1081 -28.80 26.45 -22.05
N LYS A 1082 -27.75 25.69 -21.72
CA LYS A 1082 -27.78 24.24 -21.59
C LYS A 1082 -27.55 23.82 -20.15
N ALA A 1083 -28.08 22.68 -19.75
CA ALA A 1083 -27.78 22.06 -18.47
C ALA A 1083 -26.28 21.76 -18.39
N PRO A 1084 -25.53 22.31 -17.43
CA PRO A 1084 -24.08 22.08 -17.32
C PRO A 1084 -23.76 20.70 -16.75
N MET A 1085 -24.75 20.03 -16.19
CA MET A 1085 -24.66 18.71 -15.57
C MET A 1085 -26.06 18.09 -15.52
N PRO A 1086 -26.19 16.76 -15.47
CA PRO A 1086 -27.50 16.16 -15.30
C PRO A 1086 -28.09 16.57 -13.96
N SER A 1087 -29.31 17.07 -13.97
CA SER A 1087 -29.93 17.73 -12.82
C SER A 1087 -31.45 17.61 -12.85
N LEU A 1088 -32.08 17.77 -11.69
CA LEU A 1088 -33.50 18.04 -11.58
C LEU A 1088 -33.74 19.54 -11.78
N VAL A 1089 -34.68 19.93 -12.63
CA VAL A 1089 -35.09 21.33 -12.77
C VAL A 1089 -35.99 21.69 -11.60
N VAL A 1090 -35.48 22.42 -10.62
CA VAL A 1090 -36.25 22.84 -9.43
C VAL A 1090 -37.24 23.93 -9.82
N GLU A 1091 -36.76 24.92 -10.56
CA GLU A 1091 -37.52 26.14 -10.84
C GLU A 1091 -37.06 26.79 -12.15
N VAL A 1092 -37.98 27.01 -13.08
CA VAL A 1092 -37.80 27.89 -14.24
C VAL A 1092 -38.32 29.28 -13.85
N ARG A 1093 -37.43 30.28 -13.87
CA ARG A 1093 -37.69 31.64 -13.37
C ARG A 1093 -38.14 32.64 -14.43
N VAL A 1094 -38.07 32.26 -15.70
CA VAL A 1094 -38.41 33.10 -16.85
C VAL A 1094 -39.58 32.54 -17.64
N LYS A 1095 -40.23 33.38 -18.43
CA LYS A 1095 -41.33 33.02 -19.34
C LYS A 1095 -40.93 33.21 -20.79
N LEU A 1096 -41.62 32.48 -21.67
CA LEU A 1096 -41.50 32.68 -23.12
C LEU A 1096 -41.83 34.13 -23.49
N GLY A 1097 -40.95 34.80 -24.25
CA GLY A 1097 -41.07 36.21 -24.64
C GLY A 1097 -40.63 37.21 -23.58
N GLU A 1098 -40.11 36.77 -22.43
CA GLU A 1098 -39.59 37.64 -21.39
C GLU A 1098 -38.22 38.20 -21.78
N ARG A 1099 -37.99 39.49 -21.52
CA ARG A 1099 -36.69 40.13 -21.74
C ARG A 1099 -35.81 39.95 -20.51
N VAL A 1100 -34.59 39.47 -20.72
CA VAL A 1100 -33.60 39.20 -19.67
C VAL A 1100 -32.32 39.99 -19.93
N GLU A 1101 -31.66 40.41 -18.86
CA GLU A 1101 -30.32 41.02 -18.93
C GLU A 1101 -29.23 39.97 -18.67
N GLU A 1102 -28.00 40.26 -19.07
CA GLU A 1102 -26.85 39.41 -18.74
C GLU A 1102 -26.72 39.23 -17.22
N GLY A 1103 -26.54 38.00 -16.76
CA GLY A 1103 -26.49 37.65 -15.33
C GLY A 1103 -27.85 37.43 -14.64
N HIS A 1104 -28.97 37.67 -15.34
CA HIS A 1104 -30.32 37.41 -14.82
C HIS A 1104 -30.52 35.90 -14.58
N ALA A 1105 -31.09 35.50 -13.43
CA ALA A 1105 -31.32 34.09 -13.10
C ALA A 1105 -32.48 33.47 -13.91
N VAL A 1106 -32.21 32.39 -14.64
CA VAL A 1106 -33.12 31.82 -15.65
C VAL A 1106 -33.73 30.49 -15.18
N VAL A 1107 -32.89 29.56 -14.71
CA VAL A 1107 -33.31 28.23 -14.25
C VAL A 1107 -32.52 27.86 -12.99
N VAL A 1108 -33.19 27.25 -12.02
CA VAL A 1108 -32.57 26.61 -10.84
C VAL A 1108 -32.60 25.11 -11.05
N LEU A 1109 -31.41 24.52 -10.95
CA LEU A 1109 -31.19 23.09 -11.04
C LEU A 1109 -30.81 22.55 -9.66
N GLU A 1110 -31.29 21.37 -9.29
CA GLU A 1110 -30.83 20.61 -8.14
C GLU A 1110 -30.11 19.37 -8.65
N SER A 1111 -28.88 19.21 -8.19
CA SER A 1111 -28.14 17.97 -8.37
C SER A 1111 -27.44 17.66 -7.06
N MET A 1112 -27.66 16.45 -6.55
CA MET A 1112 -26.90 15.91 -5.41
C MET A 1112 -27.02 16.82 -4.17
N LYS A 1113 -28.27 17.25 -3.89
CA LYS A 1113 -28.67 18.13 -2.78
C LYS A 1113 -28.05 19.54 -2.81
N THR A 1114 -27.53 19.95 -3.97
CA THR A 1114 -27.00 21.30 -4.19
C THR A 1114 -27.79 22.00 -5.29
N GLU A 1115 -28.26 23.21 -5.00
CA GLU A 1115 -28.92 24.06 -5.99
C GLU A 1115 -27.89 24.87 -6.79
N THR A 1116 -28.00 24.82 -8.10
CA THR A 1116 -27.22 25.62 -9.05
C THR A 1116 -28.16 26.54 -9.82
N VAL A 1117 -27.92 27.85 -9.72
CA VAL A 1117 -28.72 28.85 -10.44
C VAL A 1117 -28.03 29.19 -11.76
N LEU A 1118 -28.64 28.82 -12.87
CA LEU A 1118 -28.20 29.22 -14.21
C LEU A 1118 -28.64 30.65 -14.51
N ARG A 1119 -27.71 31.42 -15.08
CA ARG A 1119 -27.89 32.83 -15.41
C ARG A 1119 -27.72 33.07 -16.90
N ALA A 1120 -28.43 34.05 -17.43
CA ALA A 1120 -28.34 34.47 -18.82
C ALA A 1120 -26.90 34.93 -19.13
N ASN A 1121 -26.34 34.41 -20.22
CA ASN A 1121 -25.00 34.75 -20.71
C ASN A 1121 -24.99 35.92 -21.70
N VAL A 1122 -26.18 36.37 -22.14
CA VAL A 1122 -26.39 37.52 -23.02
C VAL A 1122 -27.70 38.21 -22.62
N ALA A 1123 -27.82 39.51 -22.90
CA ALA A 1123 -29.09 40.22 -22.84
C ALA A 1123 -29.92 39.94 -24.10
N GLY A 1124 -31.23 39.76 -23.95
CA GLY A 1124 -32.11 39.42 -25.07
C GLY A 1124 -33.50 38.96 -24.66
N VAL A 1125 -34.23 38.34 -25.60
CA VAL A 1125 -35.60 37.85 -25.39
C VAL A 1125 -35.62 36.32 -25.35
N VAL A 1126 -36.27 35.74 -24.34
CA VAL A 1126 -36.43 34.29 -24.20
C VAL A 1126 -37.32 33.76 -25.34
N LYS A 1127 -36.72 33.03 -26.27
CA LYS A 1127 -37.36 32.52 -27.48
C LYS A 1127 -37.93 31.12 -27.31
N ALA A 1128 -37.32 30.30 -26.45
CA ALA A 1128 -37.80 28.97 -26.13
C ALA A 1128 -37.42 28.55 -24.71
N ILE A 1129 -38.27 27.74 -24.08
CA ILE A 1129 -37.98 27.05 -22.81
C ILE A 1129 -38.14 25.55 -23.07
N GLY A 1130 -37.02 24.83 -23.04
CA GLY A 1130 -36.89 23.40 -23.36
C GLY A 1130 -37.03 22.45 -22.17
N CYS A 1131 -37.37 22.97 -20.98
CA CYS A 1131 -37.51 22.21 -19.74
C CYS A 1131 -38.71 22.67 -18.88
N LYS A 1132 -39.10 21.86 -17.89
CA LYS A 1132 -40.20 22.12 -16.94
C LYS A 1132 -39.76 21.90 -15.49
N ASN A 1133 -40.43 22.56 -14.54
CA ASN A 1133 -40.23 22.29 -13.11
C ASN A 1133 -40.50 20.80 -12.80
N GLY A 1134 -39.60 20.17 -12.06
CA GLY A 1134 -39.59 18.75 -11.74
C GLY A 1134 -39.04 17.83 -12.84
N GLU A 1135 -38.57 18.37 -13.97
CA GLU A 1135 -38.01 17.56 -15.06
C GLU A 1135 -36.55 17.19 -14.81
N MET A 1136 -36.18 15.93 -15.06
CA MET A 1136 -34.79 15.49 -15.09
C MET A 1136 -34.18 15.81 -16.47
N VAL A 1137 -33.07 16.54 -16.47
CA VAL A 1137 -32.35 16.94 -17.69
C VAL A 1137 -30.94 16.36 -17.69
N GLU A 1138 -30.44 15.94 -18.85
CA GLU A 1138 -29.06 15.46 -19.04
C GLU A 1138 -28.11 16.64 -19.30
N GLU A 1139 -26.80 16.42 -19.11
CA GLU A 1139 -25.78 17.41 -19.49
C GLU A 1139 -25.91 17.80 -20.97
N GLY A 1140 -25.80 19.09 -21.26
CA GLY A 1140 -25.89 19.63 -22.61
C GLY A 1140 -27.31 19.75 -23.15
N ARG A 1141 -28.34 19.29 -22.41
CA ARG A 1141 -29.74 19.52 -22.76
C ARG A 1141 -30.01 21.02 -22.79
N GLU A 1142 -30.57 21.51 -23.89
CA GLU A 1142 -31.01 22.90 -24.00
C GLU A 1142 -32.20 23.16 -23.08
N LEU A 1143 -32.05 24.17 -22.22
CA LEU A 1143 -33.01 24.55 -21.20
C LEU A 1143 -33.77 25.80 -21.61
N VAL A 1144 -33.05 26.83 -22.06
CA VAL A 1144 -33.63 28.10 -22.50
C VAL A 1144 -32.84 28.65 -23.67
N ASP A 1145 -33.51 29.10 -24.72
CA ASP A 1145 -32.89 29.82 -25.84
C ASP A 1145 -33.20 31.30 -25.74
N ILE A 1146 -32.18 32.14 -25.77
CA ILE A 1146 -32.27 33.60 -25.67
C ILE A 1146 -31.84 34.20 -27.01
N GLU A 1147 -32.77 34.85 -27.71
CA GLU A 1147 -32.44 35.62 -28.89
C GLU A 1147 -31.67 36.89 -28.46
N PRO A 1148 -30.38 37.02 -28.81
CA PRO A 1148 -29.59 38.16 -28.38
C PRO A 1148 -30.11 39.45 -29.01
N ASP A 1149 -30.08 40.55 -28.27
CA ASP A 1149 -30.26 41.87 -28.86
C ASP A 1149 -29.12 42.09 -29.88
N GLY A 1150 -29.44 42.24 -31.17
CA GLY A 1150 -28.43 42.30 -32.23
C GLY A 1150 -27.40 43.42 -32.00
N GLU A 1151 -26.11 43.11 -32.18
CA GLU A 1151 -25.05 44.12 -32.24
C GLU A 1151 -25.39 45.14 -33.34
N SER A 1152 -25.58 46.40 -32.94
CA SER A 1152 -25.60 47.55 -33.85
C SER A 1152 -24.19 48.08 -34.04
#